data_AF-A0A165R189-F1
#
_entry.id   AF-A0A165R189-F1
#
_cell.length_a   1.000
_cell.length_b   1.000
_cell.length_c   1.000
_cell.angle_alpha   90.00
_cell.angle_beta   90.00
_cell.angle_gamma   90.00
#
_symmetry.space_group_name_H-M   'P 1'
#
loop_
_entity.id
_entity.type
_entity.pdbx_description
1 polymer ?
#
loop_
_entity_poly.entity_id
_entity_poly.type
_entity_poly.pdbx_seq_one_letter_code
_entity_poly.pdbx_strand_id
1 'polypeptide(L)'
;AESISYVEAHGTGTPLGDPIELAALTEVFGPSADGPRCGIGSVKTNVGHLDAAAGVASLIKVALSLRNGLLPASLYYTKGNRAVDWANSPFYVVDRARPWTGGSPGQPRRAGVSSFGIGGTNAHVIVEEAPAQRASDAAAAEEVLVLSARTPSALQAMRERLAARLEAEPSAKLSDVAFTLQQGRKAFGHRWSAVCGSVEQALSALRGEDARAVRTGLADAGERPVVFAFPGQGSQYAGMGAELYAQEPVYRETVDRCAELLMPHLGMDVRDALLGREGFEAERLEETWLTQPVLFVAEYALARLWMSVGVKPAALIGHSLGEYTAACIAGVFSLEEGLELVSVRGRLMHRCEAGAMAAVNANAAELTEQWKGTLEIAAVNGPKMSVVTGAAEEVEELVARLQSAGVECRRLRTGGAFHSSRMEPALGELEAALQRVKLSAPRIPYVSNETGEWITAEQAGSAAYWVSHARHTVKFAENAECVLERYPNAVVIEVGPGQTLTSLMRQSVRWGAEHRGVRTLPPGRTGAGERRQWLDSVAELWSGGQSIAWKALHGNRVRNRVELPTYPFERQRYWIEPRLTSAAASAVRGRGLERLEPEQWLYEPMFRPTTSISTWHPKERSGLWVVFEEERGGWMDVLAERLEHANQPVVRIREAAGFERLSERLYGLNPARPEQYALLFDALAAGKGPMRVICSCCSWTQEDSSFGGVTGFLQLSRALQAHAGAAGNSAHLCVVTEGLYNIAGETDVRPERMMVAGLGQVWMQEHALSAFHLADALMPNRRSQAAAMADAILEDFMSAPAGSPRIYRGNQRWMREYEPVHANRQDADNEIAHTAGTYLLIGPFDRKMQAFAQYLVQPSPDPGLKRIVIINEQPVMPDKAVWPAIANGEIPAGDKARQAAAHALRLEELGAEVHFISIASPKQRALTEAVDQAAALFGELTGVLYADWSSEEITFAAASELDGQAVEAELDRTAQGLDELERALAPYRPEFCFIQSSIASELGGLGLSLHAAAAAYTEAFVRRHNELTDSRWRCIQWDAWTSGPVSSDREGRVSELARLAIRPEEGVRLWTKLMACGNSSHCLVSTADFAARRAYALQSHSRQAEQAGPDKGNLALRPRPALPVPLVAPRHDMEQQLADAWSELLGMEPIGIHDDFFNLGGHSLLATQVISWVNSRFPIEFPLKLFFEHPTVAEVAEAIEALLIEKLESMTDEQVSELL
;
A
#
# COMPACT_ATOMS: atom_id res chain seq x y z
N ALA A 1 11.20 -38.50 35.57
CA ALA A 1 12.04 -37.82 36.58
C ALA A 1 13.48 -38.36 36.60
N GLU A 2 13.67 -39.68 36.62
CA GLU A 2 14.97 -40.34 36.85
C GLU A 2 16.11 -39.96 35.89
N SER A 3 15.80 -39.55 34.65
CA SER A 3 16.79 -39.16 33.65
C SER A 3 17.06 -37.65 33.57
N ILE A 4 16.43 -36.83 34.43
CA ILE A 4 16.60 -35.37 34.45
C ILE A 4 17.68 -35.04 35.48
N SER A 5 18.76 -34.40 35.05
CA SER A 5 19.91 -34.08 35.91
C SER A 5 20.05 -32.59 36.21
N TYR A 6 19.17 -31.76 35.64
CA TYR A 6 19.09 -30.33 35.95
C TYR A 6 17.65 -29.83 35.93
N VAL A 7 17.29 -28.91 36.83
CA VAL A 7 16.03 -28.17 36.79
C VAL A 7 16.33 -26.67 36.81
N GLU A 8 15.88 -26.00 35.76
CA GLU A 8 15.77 -24.56 35.71
C GLU A 8 14.42 -24.16 36.31
N ALA A 9 14.45 -23.76 37.57
CA ALA A 9 13.27 -23.45 38.37
C ALA A 9 12.63 -22.12 37.97
N HIS A 10 11.36 -21.93 38.35
CA HIS A 10 10.72 -20.63 38.34
C HIS A 10 11.46 -19.68 39.30
N GLY A 11 11.82 -20.13 40.50
CA GLY A 11 12.88 -19.55 41.36
C GLY A 11 12.87 -18.03 41.40
N THR A 12 11.79 -17.46 41.94
CA THR A 12 11.55 -16.01 42.02
C THR A 12 12.25 -15.35 43.20
N GLY A 13 12.81 -16.15 44.12
CA GLY A 13 13.40 -15.64 45.35
C GLY A 13 12.34 -15.23 46.36
N THR A 14 11.08 -15.68 46.21
CA THR A 14 10.00 -15.31 47.11
C THR A 14 10.02 -16.21 48.36
N PRO A 15 9.82 -15.65 49.58
CA PRO A 15 9.86 -16.44 50.81
C PRO A 15 8.87 -17.61 50.84
N LEU A 16 7.73 -17.47 50.16
CA LEU A 16 6.67 -18.48 50.10
C LEU A 16 6.75 -19.35 48.83
N GLY A 17 7.03 -18.77 47.67
CA GLY A 17 6.98 -19.48 46.39
C GLY A 17 8.13 -20.48 46.22
N ASP A 18 9.35 -20.12 46.60
CA ASP A 18 10.51 -21.00 46.44
C ASP A 18 10.35 -22.31 47.25
N PRO A 19 9.92 -22.30 48.54
CA PRO A 19 9.63 -23.54 49.25
C PRO A 19 8.52 -24.39 48.62
N ILE A 20 7.45 -23.77 48.12
CA ILE A 20 6.33 -24.49 47.47
C ILE A 20 6.82 -25.18 46.19
N GLU A 21 7.60 -24.47 45.37
CA GLU A 21 8.17 -25.04 44.14
C GLU A 21 9.09 -26.23 44.44
N LEU A 22 10.01 -26.07 45.39
CA LEU A 22 10.94 -27.15 45.79
C LEU A 22 10.20 -28.34 46.40
N ALA A 23 9.14 -28.12 47.17
CA ALA A 23 8.30 -29.20 47.70
C ALA A 23 7.62 -29.99 46.58
N ALA A 24 6.99 -29.30 45.63
CA ALA A 24 6.33 -29.93 44.48
C ALA A 24 7.33 -30.71 43.60
N LEU A 25 8.51 -30.14 43.35
CA LEU A 25 9.57 -30.84 42.61
C LEU A 25 10.09 -32.08 43.36
N THR A 26 10.21 -32.00 44.69
CA THR A 26 10.66 -33.13 45.52
C THR A 26 9.64 -34.26 45.52
N GLU A 27 8.34 -33.96 45.51
CA GLU A 27 7.27 -34.96 45.38
C GLU A 27 7.36 -35.74 44.07
N VAL A 28 7.69 -35.07 42.97
CA VAL A 28 7.82 -35.71 41.64
C VAL A 28 9.13 -36.49 41.48
N PHE A 29 10.24 -35.96 41.98
CA PHE A 29 11.56 -36.57 41.81
C PHE A 29 11.87 -37.66 42.86
N GLY A 30 11.07 -37.70 43.94
CA GLY A 30 11.24 -38.57 45.09
C GLY A 30 12.40 -38.15 46.01
N PRO A 31 12.36 -38.50 47.31
CA PRO A 31 13.46 -38.26 48.23
C PRO A 31 14.70 -39.07 47.81
N SER A 32 15.89 -38.53 48.04
CA SER A 32 17.15 -39.20 47.67
C SER A 32 17.91 -39.66 48.91
N ALA A 33 17.94 -40.98 49.16
CA ALA A 33 18.70 -41.57 50.27
C ALA A 33 20.22 -41.53 50.05
N ASP A 34 20.67 -41.44 48.79
CA ASP A 34 22.09 -41.41 48.38
C ASP A 34 22.63 -39.98 48.16
N GLY A 35 21.89 -38.96 48.60
CA GLY A 35 22.23 -37.54 48.44
C GLY A 35 21.70 -36.89 47.15
N PRO A 36 21.84 -35.56 46.97
CA PRO A 36 21.22 -34.83 45.86
C PRO A 36 21.86 -35.17 44.51
N ARG A 37 21.02 -35.50 43.52
CA ARG A 37 21.42 -36.02 42.19
C ARG A 37 21.13 -35.07 41.03
N CYS A 38 20.28 -34.06 41.25
CA CYS A 38 19.85 -33.11 40.23
C CYS A 38 20.30 -31.69 40.59
N GLY A 39 20.97 -31.01 39.68
CA GLY A 39 21.24 -29.58 39.87
C GLY A 39 19.95 -28.77 39.80
N ILE A 40 19.81 -27.73 40.62
CA ILE A 40 18.73 -26.76 40.51
C ILE A 40 19.29 -25.34 40.43
N GLY A 41 18.69 -24.51 39.59
CA GLY A 41 19.09 -23.11 39.43
C GLY A 41 18.02 -22.23 38.82
N SER A 42 18.27 -20.92 38.77
CA SER A 42 17.38 -19.92 38.18
C SER A 42 18.16 -18.81 37.48
N VAL A 43 17.82 -18.54 36.22
CA VAL A 43 18.37 -17.48 35.37
C VAL A 43 18.05 -16.11 35.94
N LYS A 44 16.99 -16.01 36.75
CA LYS A 44 16.55 -14.77 37.38
C LYS A 44 17.58 -14.22 38.36
N THR A 45 18.46 -15.06 38.89
CA THR A 45 19.60 -14.61 39.68
C THR A 45 20.64 -13.83 38.85
N ASN A 46 20.66 -13.99 37.53
CA ASN A 46 21.61 -13.31 36.63
C ASN A 46 20.99 -12.11 35.91
N VAL A 47 19.73 -12.23 35.46
CA VAL A 47 19.07 -11.22 34.60
C VAL A 47 17.78 -10.65 35.20
N GLY A 48 17.42 -11.03 36.42
CA GLY A 48 16.17 -10.64 37.06
C GLY A 48 14.94 -11.40 36.53
N HIS A 49 13.77 -11.05 37.05
CA HIS A 49 12.50 -11.58 36.57
C HIS A 49 12.06 -10.81 35.31
N LEU A 50 12.19 -11.41 34.13
CA LEU A 50 11.83 -10.78 32.84
C LEU A 50 10.34 -10.93 32.49
N ASP A 51 9.48 -11.07 33.50
CA ASP A 51 8.03 -11.24 33.40
C ASP A 51 7.60 -12.23 32.32
N ALA A 52 6.93 -11.76 31.27
CA ALA A 52 6.48 -12.60 30.16
C ALA A 52 7.62 -13.37 29.47
N ALA A 53 8.85 -12.87 29.51
CA ALA A 53 10.03 -13.51 28.92
C ALA A 53 10.79 -14.44 29.90
N ALA A 54 10.35 -14.58 31.15
CA ALA A 54 11.06 -15.36 32.16
C ALA A 54 11.19 -16.85 31.79
N GLY A 55 10.13 -17.46 31.25
CA GLY A 55 10.13 -18.86 30.83
C GLY A 55 11.08 -19.12 29.64
N VAL A 56 11.04 -18.27 28.61
CA VAL A 56 11.92 -18.44 27.45
C VAL A 56 13.38 -18.13 27.77
N ALA A 57 13.67 -17.17 28.66
CA ALA A 57 15.04 -16.93 29.13
C ALA A 57 15.63 -18.17 29.84
N SER A 58 14.80 -18.86 30.63
CA SER A 58 15.12 -20.12 31.30
C SER A 58 15.42 -21.23 30.28
N LEU A 59 14.60 -21.34 29.24
CA LEU A 59 14.82 -22.27 28.13
C LEU A 59 16.12 -21.97 27.35
N ILE A 60 16.43 -20.70 27.07
CA ILE A 60 17.67 -20.28 26.39
C ILE A 60 18.90 -20.67 27.22
N LYS A 61 18.87 -20.42 28.54
CA LYS A 61 19.96 -20.84 29.44
C LYS A 61 20.18 -22.35 29.38
N VAL A 62 19.11 -23.14 29.43
CA VAL A 62 19.20 -24.61 29.34
C VAL A 62 19.74 -25.05 27.98
N ALA A 63 19.25 -24.50 26.87
CA ALA A 63 19.74 -24.81 25.53
C ALA A 63 21.24 -24.52 25.37
N LEU A 64 21.71 -23.37 25.88
CA LEU A 64 23.14 -23.03 25.91
C LEU A 64 23.93 -23.96 26.84
N SER A 65 23.36 -24.37 27.97
CA SER A 65 24.00 -25.30 28.91
C SER A 65 24.18 -26.70 28.29
N LEU A 66 23.18 -27.18 27.53
CA LEU A 66 23.26 -28.42 26.77
C LEU A 66 24.34 -28.34 25.69
N ARG A 67 24.32 -27.27 24.87
CA ARG A 67 25.30 -27.05 23.79
C ARG A 67 26.74 -27.00 24.31
N ASN A 68 26.98 -26.34 25.43
CA ASN A 68 28.32 -26.15 25.99
C ASN A 68 28.71 -27.24 27.00
N GLY A 69 27.81 -28.16 27.34
CA GLY A 69 28.04 -29.18 28.36
C GLY A 69 28.43 -28.60 29.73
N LEU A 70 27.84 -27.45 30.11
CA LEU A 70 28.21 -26.68 31.30
C LEU A 70 26.95 -26.18 32.01
N LEU A 71 26.86 -26.35 33.32
CA LEU A 71 25.84 -25.72 34.16
C LEU A 71 26.37 -24.41 34.74
N PRO A 72 25.79 -23.24 34.40
CA PRO A 72 26.19 -21.96 34.98
C PRO A 72 25.69 -21.80 36.43
N ALA A 73 26.40 -20.97 37.20
CA ALA A 73 26.05 -20.68 38.60
C ALA A 73 24.74 -19.88 38.72
N SER A 74 23.94 -20.20 39.73
CA SER A 74 22.88 -19.34 40.27
C SER A 74 23.52 -18.39 41.28
N LEU A 75 23.42 -17.09 41.01
CA LEU A 75 24.05 -16.04 41.80
C LEU A 75 23.26 -15.75 43.08
N TYR A 76 23.88 -15.03 44.01
CA TYR A 76 23.29 -14.60 45.29
C TYR A 76 22.84 -15.74 46.22
N TYR A 77 23.32 -16.95 45.98
CA TYR A 77 23.13 -18.11 46.83
C TYR A 77 24.32 -18.27 47.79
N THR A 78 24.05 -18.24 49.10
CA THR A 78 25.05 -18.51 50.15
C THR A 78 24.65 -19.68 51.03
N LYS A 79 23.37 -19.78 51.39
CA LYS A 79 22.80 -20.87 52.18
C LYS A 79 21.35 -21.12 51.75
N GLY A 80 20.95 -22.39 51.74
CA GLY A 80 19.58 -22.81 51.42
C GLY A 80 18.52 -22.23 52.36
N ASN A 81 17.32 -22.00 51.84
CA ASN A 81 16.15 -21.56 52.60
C ASN A 81 15.82 -22.58 53.70
N ARG A 82 15.63 -22.12 54.94
CA ARG A 82 15.37 -22.98 56.12
C ARG A 82 14.01 -23.69 56.06
N ALA A 83 13.07 -23.18 55.25
CA ALA A 83 11.76 -23.79 55.04
C ALA A 83 11.82 -25.01 54.08
N VAL A 84 12.98 -25.29 53.48
CA VAL A 84 13.20 -26.41 52.57
C VAL A 84 14.07 -27.46 53.27
N ASP A 85 13.64 -28.71 53.24
CA ASP A 85 14.42 -29.85 53.74
C ASP A 85 15.51 -30.26 52.74
N TRP A 86 16.61 -29.51 52.72
CA TRP A 86 17.75 -29.79 51.85
C TRP A 86 18.46 -31.10 52.15
N ALA A 87 18.30 -31.67 53.36
CA ALA A 87 18.97 -32.91 53.74
C ALA A 87 18.37 -34.12 53.00
N ASN A 88 17.05 -34.10 52.77
CA ASN A 88 16.33 -35.18 52.08
C ASN A 88 15.95 -34.83 50.62
N SER A 89 16.26 -33.62 50.16
CA SER A 89 15.97 -33.16 48.80
C SER A 89 16.85 -33.84 47.74
N PRO A 90 16.29 -34.23 46.58
CA PRO A 90 17.08 -34.75 45.46
C PRO A 90 17.88 -33.65 44.72
N PHE A 91 17.73 -32.37 45.13
CA PHE A 91 18.31 -31.22 44.45
C PHE A 91 19.50 -30.60 45.20
N TYR A 92 20.53 -30.20 44.45
CA TYR A 92 21.57 -29.30 44.94
C TYR A 92 21.57 -28.00 44.14
N VAL A 93 21.73 -26.86 44.81
CA VAL A 93 21.82 -25.57 44.10
C VAL A 93 23.15 -25.49 43.34
N VAL A 94 23.09 -25.11 42.07
CA VAL A 94 24.30 -24.87 41.26
C VAL A 94 24.89 -23.52 41.64
N ASP A 95 25.71 -23.51 42.70
CA ASP A 95 26.35 -22.32 43.29
C ASP A 95 27.59 -21.80 42.53
N ARG A 96 28.17 -22.64 41.68
CA ARG A 96 29.32 -22.33 40.83
C ARG A 96 29.22 -23.06 39.50
N ALA A 97 29.80 -22.45 38.46
CA ALA A 97 29.85 -23.06 37.13
C ALA A 97 30.55 -24.42 37.19
N ARG A 98 29.96 -25.43 36.56
CA ARG A 98 30.49 -26.80 36.60
C ARG A 98 30.16 -27.55 35.31
N PRO A 99 31.05 -28.46 34.85
CA PRO A 99 30.73 -29.33 33.73
C PRO A 99 29.43 -30.09 33.97
N TRP A 100 28.58 -30.17 32.95
CA TRP A 100 27.36 -30.96 32.99
C TRP A 100 27.66 -32.40 32.57
N THR A 101 28.02 -33.22 33.55
CA THR A 101 28.37 -34.63 33.34
C THR A 101 27.17 -35.59 33.46
N GLY A 102 25.99 -35.06 33.80
CA GLY A 102 24.81 -35.80 34.28
C GLY A 102 24.00 -36.59 33.25
N GLY A 103 24.65 -37.28 32.30
CA GLY A 103 24.05 -38.39 31.57
C GLY A 103 24.87 -39.64 31.86
N SER A 104 24.22 -40.80 32.08
CA SER A 104 24.97 -42.07 32.01
C SER A 104 25.63 -42.17 30.62
N PRO A 105 26.83 -42.76 30.46
CA PRO A 105 27.44 -42.92 29.15
C PRO A 105 26.45 -43.53 28.15
N GLY A 106 26.14 -42.80 27.06
CA GLY A 106 25.14 -43.20 26.06
C GLY A 106 23.71 -42.67 26.29
N GLN A 107 23.46 -41.85 27.31
CA GLN A 107 22.18 -41.15 27.51
C GLN A 107 22.32 -39.63 27.28
N PRO A 108 21.35 -38.99 26.59
CA PRO A 108 21.39 -37.55 26.36
C PRO A 108 21.15 -36.78 27.66
N ARG A 109 21.79 -35.61 27.80
CA ARG A 109 21.52 -34.71 28.93
C ARG A 109 20.09 -34.17 28.85
N ARG A 110 19.41 -34.09 29.99
CA ARG A 110 18.03 -33.58 30.09
C ARG A 110 17.86 -32.61 31.24
N ALA A 111 17.06 -31.58 31.01
CA ALA A 111 16.64 -30.61 32.03
C ALA A 111 15.13 -30.38 32.04
N GLY A 112 14.59 -30.06 33.22
CA GLY A 112 13.26 -29.46 33.37
C GLY A 112 13.35 -27.94 33.39
N VAL A 113 12.35 -27.24 32.84
CA VAL A 113 12.20 -25.78 32.88
C VAL A 113 10.82 -25.44 33.41
N SER A 114 10.75 -24.75 34.56
CA SER A 114 9.50 -24.35 35.21
C SER A 114 9.24 -22.85 35.08
N SER A 115 7.98 -22.46 34.85
CA SER A 115 7.53 -21.07 34.94
C SER A 115 6.08 -20.98 35.40
N PHE A 116 5.83 -20.20 36.46
CA PHE A 116 4.52 -20.09 37.10
C PHE A 116 4.00 -18.66 37.01
N GLY A 117 2.83 -18.48 36.42
CA GLY A 117 2.20 -17.16 36.27
C GLY A 117 1.41 -16.76 37.50
N ILE A 118 1.34 -15.46 37.81
CA ILE A 118 0.58 -14.93 38.95
C ILE A 118 -0.92 -15.29 38.88
N GLY A 119 -1.47 -15.49 37.68
CA GLY A 119 -2.85 -15.95 37.47
C GLY A 119 -3.07 -17.45 37.71
N GLY A 120 -2.08 -18.19 38.21
CA GLY A 120 -2.19 -19.61 38.56
C GLY A 120 -1.91 -20.60 37.42
N THR A 121 -1.59 -20.12 36.22
CA THR A 121 -1.19 -20.99 35.09
C THR A 121 0.28 -21.40 35.23
N ASN A 122 0.54 -22.71 35.22
CA ASN A 122 1.87 -23.29 35.40
C ASN A 122 2.33 -23.99 34.12
N ALA A 123 3.59 -23.78 33.72
CA ALA A 123 4.22 -24.49 32.62
C ALA A 123 5.48 -25.21 33.11
N HIS A 124 5.65 -26.47 32.68
CA HIS A 124 6.89 -27.24 32.86
C HIS A 124 7.27 -27.92 31.54
N VAL A 125 8.50 -27.71 31.09
CA VAL A 125 9.01 -28.24 29.82
C VAL A 125 10.24 -29.09 30.09
N ILE A 126 10.32 -30.25 29.43
CA ILE A 126 11.50 -31.11 29.45
C ILE A 126 12.31 -30.85 28.17
N VAL A 127 13.61 -30.60 28.33
CA VAL A 127 14.53 -30.27 27.24
C VAL A 127 15.65 -31.32 27.21
N GLU A 128 15.98 -31.79 26.01
CA GLU A 128 17.00 -32.82 25.78
C GLU A 128 18.10 -32.31 24.84
N GLU A 129 19.33 -32.81 25.02
CA GLU A 129 20.47 -32.57 24.14
C GLU A 129 20.17 -32.96 22.69
N ALA A 130 20.60 -32.12 21.74
CA ALA A 130 20.42 -32.40 20.32
C ALA A 130 21.28 -33.61 19.88
N PRO A 131 20.81 -34.43 18.92
CA PRO A 131 21.63 -35.49 18.33
C PRO A 131 22.93 -34.94 17.72
N ALA A 132 24.00 -35.74 17.72
CA ALA A 132 25.28 -35.35 17.16
C ALA A 132 25.16 -35.01 15.66
N GLN A 133 25.64 -33.83 15.28
CA GLN A 133 25.60 -33.35 13.90
C GLN A 133 26.72 -34.00 13.07
N ARG A 134 26.39 -34.46 11.86
CA ARG A 134 27.39 -34.98 10.91
C ARG A 134 28.35 -33.86 10.48
N ALA A 135 29.64 -34.18 10.37
CA ALA A 135 30.63 -33.26 9.86
C ALA A 135 30.33 -32.86 8.40
N SER A 136 30.54 -31.59 8.06
CA SER A 136 30.42 -31.10 6.68
C SER A 136 31.56 -31.65 5.81
N ASP A 137 31.28 -31.88 4.53
CA ASP A 137 32.25 -32.36 3.56
C ASP A 137 33.38 -31.33 3.33
N ALA A 138 34.43 -31.70 2.59
CA ALA A 138 35.52 -30.78 2.24
C ALA A 138 35.02 -29.52 1.50
N ALA A 139 35.75 -28.42 1.65
CA ALA A 139 35.44 -27.17 0.96
C ALA A 139 35.55 -27.35 -0.57
N ALA A 140 34.65 -26.72 -1.33
CA ALA A 140 34.85 -26.62 -2.77
C ALA A 140 36.02 -25.67 -3.06
N ALA A 141 36.57 -25.75 -4.27
CA ALA A 141 37.64 -24.84 -4.70
C ALA A 141 37.18 -23.37 -4.74
N GLU A 142 35.89 -23.13 -5.03
CA GLU A 142 35.29 -21.79 -5.12
C GLU A 142 33.83 -21.81 -4.67
N GLU A 143 33.43 -20.79 -3.90
CA GLU A 143 32.12 -20.64 -3.30
C GLU A 143 31.54 -19.24 -3.60
N VAL A 144 30.22 -19.14 -3.80
CA VAL A 144 29.51 -17.87 -4.02
C VAL A 144 29.04 -17.30 -2.68
N LEU A 145 29.69 -16.24 -2.19
CA LEU A 145 29.23 -15.52 -1.02
C LEU A 145 28.15 -14.53 -1.41
N VAL A 146 27.08 -14.48 -0.62
CA VAL A 146 25.94 -13.60 -0.87
C VAL A 146 25.55 -12.84 0.39
N LEU A 147 25.30 -11.54 0.26
CA LEU A 147 24.78 -10.69 1.32
C LEU A 147 23.64 -9.85 0.75
N SER A 148 22.61 -9.62 1.54
CA SER A 148 21.55 -8.70 1.16
C SER A 148 20.98 -7.96 2.34
N ALA A 149 20.61 -6.71 2.14
CA ALA A 149 19.96 -5.88 3.14
C ALA A 149 18.85 -5.00 2.57
N ARG A 150 18.07 -4.37 3.46
CA ARG A 150 17.01 -3.43 3.06
C ARG A 150 17.52 -2.05 2.69
N THR A 151 18.78 -1.74 3.03
CA THR A 151 19.42 -0.44 2.75
C THR A 151 20.89 -0.67 2.36
N PRO A 152 21.54 0.26 1.64
CA PRO A 152 22.97 0.17 1.31
C PRO A 152 23.86 0.18 2.56
N SER A 153 23.51 0.97 3.56
CA SER A 153 24.24 1.10 4.84
C SER A 153 24.16 -0.17 5.68
N ALA A 154 22.99 -0.83 5.75
CA ALA A 154 22.88 -2.14 6.40
C ALA A 154 23.69 -3.21 5.65
N LEU A 155 23.74 -3.16 4.31
CA LEU A 155 24.56 -4.09 3.51
C LEU A 155 26.06 -3.90 3.81
N GLN A 156 26.51 -2.65 3.90
CA GLN A 156 27.87 -2.32 4.29
C GLN A 156 28.21 -2.83 5.70
N ALA A 157 27.33 -2.59 6.68
CA ALA A 157 27.50 -3.10 8.04
C ALA A 157 27.49 -4.64 8.10
N MET A 158 26.74 -5.32 7.22
CA MET A 158 26.80 -6.79 7.10
C MET A 158 28.16 -7.25 6.61
N ARG A 159 28.72 -6.59 5.59
CA ARG A 159 30.05 -6.91 5.05
C ARG A 159 31.13 -6.79 6.12
N GLU A 160 31.14 -5.67 6.84
CA GLU A 160 32.10 -5.40 7.92
C GLU A 160 32.00 -6.44 9.05
N ARG A 161 30.78 -6.75 9.50
CA ARG A 161 30.57 -7.76 10.55
C ARG A 161 30.98 -9.16 10.11
N LEU A 162 30.72 -9.52 8.86
CA LEU A 162 31.14 -10.82 8.33
C LEU A 162 32.67 -10.89 8.20
N ALA A 163 33.32 -9.81 7.74
CA ALA A 163 34.77 -9.73 7.69
C ALA A 163 35.39 -9.92 9.08
N ALA A 164 34.92 -9.18 10.09
CA ALA A 164 35.37 -9.32 11.47
C ALA A 164 35.14 -10.74 12.03
N ARG A 165 34.03 -11.40 11.65
CA ARG A 165 33.76 -12.78 12.05
C ARG A 165 34.75 -13.77 11.45
N LEU A 166 35.08 -13.63 10.16
CA LEU A 166 36.01 -14.52 9.47
C LEU A 166 37.46 -14.30 9.95
N GLU A 167 37.83 -13.08 10.31
CA GLU A 167 39.12 -12.78 10.95
C GLU A 167 39.26 -13.45 12.33
N ALA A 168 38.18 -13.42 13.13
CA ALA A 168 38.17 -14.03 14.45
C ALA A 168 38.18 -15.57 14.41
N GLU A 169 37.79 -16.18 13.29
CA GLU A 169 37.78 -17.64 13.12
C GLU A 169 38.34 -18.05 11.74
N PRO A 170 39.67 -17.97 11.53
CA PRO A 170 40.29 -18.29 10.23
C PRO A 170 40.11 -19.74 9.80
N SER A 171 39.76 -20.64 10.74
CA SER A 171 39.48 -22.04 10.47
C SER A 171 38.07 -22.32 9.95
N ALA A 172 37.22 -21.28 9.82
CA ALA A 172 35.87 -21.42 9.30
C ALA A 172 35.87 -21.96 7.86
N LYS A 173 35.07 -23.01 7.62
CA LYS A 173 34.89 -23.56 6.27
C LYS A 173 34.04 -22.61 5.43
N LEU A 174 34.63 -22.02 4.39
CA LEU A 174 33.95 -21.07 3.51
C LEU A 174 32.68 -21.64 2.86
N SER A 175 32.65 -22.94 2.60
CA SER A 175 31.50 -23.66 2.06
C SER A 175 30.28 -23.67 2.99
N ASP A 176 30.50 -23.81 4.30
CA ASP A 176 29.44 -23.75 5.32
C ASP A 176 28.97 -22.29 5.52
N VAL A 177 29.89 -21.31 5.38
CA VAL A 177 29.56 -19.88 5.38
C VAL A 177 28.67 -19.54 4.17
N ALA A 178 29.09 -19.91 2.96
CA ALA A 178 28.31 -19.71 1.73
C ALA A 178 26.94 -20.37 1.83
N PHE A 179 26.89 -21.64 2.25
CA PHE A 179 25.63 -22.37 2.46
C PHE A 179 24.70 -21.66 3.46
N THR A 180 25.25 -21.16 4.57
CA THR A 180 24.47 -20.43 5.58
C THR A 180 23.90 -19.12 5.02
N LEU A 181 24.70 -18.38 4.24
CA LEU A 181 24.27 -17.13 3.61
C LEU A 181 23.20 -17.37 2.54
N GLN A 182 23.35 -18.41 1.73
CA GLN A 182 22.46 -18.75 0.63
C GLN A 182 21.13 -19.36 1.09
N GLN A 183 21.16 -20.24 2.09
CA GLN A 183 20.02 -21.10 2.50
C GLN A 183 19.48 -20.77 3.89
N GLY A 184 20.21 -19.99 4.67
CA GLY A 184 19.89 -19.66 6.07
C GLY A 184 19.59 -18.18 6.29
N ARG A 185 19.55 -17.36 5.23
CA ARG A 185 19.22 -15.93 5.30
C ARG A 185 18.16 -15.56 4.27
N LYS A 186 17.32 -14.59 4.61
CA LYS A 186 16.34 -14.04 3.69
C LYS A 186 17.03 -13.07 2.74
N ALA A 187 16.74 -13.18 1.44
CA ALA A 187 17.21 -12.24 0.43
C ALA A 187 16.40 -10.91 0.49
N PHE A 188 17.09 -9.79 0.39
CA PHE A 188 16.54 -8.42 0.32
C PHE A 188 16.96 -7.70 -0.98
N GLY A 189 16.51 -6.46 -1.14
CA GLY A 189 16.69 -5.66 -2.36
C GLY A 189 18.14 -5.28 -2.66
N HIS A 190 18.88 -4.73 -1.68
CA HIS A 190 20.30 -4.41 -1.89
C HIS A 190 21.13 -5.68 -1.76
N ARG A 191 21.76 -6.12 -2.85
CA ARG A 191 22.50 -7.37 -2.93
C ARG A 191 23.98 -7.13 -3.20
N TRP A 192 24.81 -7.96 -2.58
CA TRP A 192 26.25 -8.06 -2.79
C TRP A 192 26.60 -9.53 -2.93
N SER A 193 27.45 -9.85 -3.90
CA SER A 193 28.00 -11.19 -4.03
C SER A 193 29.45 -11.17 -4.51
N ALA A 194 30.20 -12.19 -4.13
CA ALA A 194 31.55 -12.43 -4.63
C ALA A 194 31.82 -13.93 -4.68
N VAL A 195 32.60 -14.36 -5.67
CA VAL A 195 33.10 -15.73 -5.72
C VAL A 195 34.48 -15.77 -5.05
N CYS A 196 34.69 -16.70 -4.14
CA CYS A 196 35.89 -16.77 -3.32
C CYS A 196 36.34 -18.23 -3.15
N GLY A 197 37.63 -18.49 -3.32
CA GLY A 197 38.24 -19.80 -3.08
C GLY A 197 38.92 -19.93 -1.71
N SER A 198 39.11 -18.83 -1.00
CA SER A 198 39.71 -18.82 0.34
C SER A 198 39.13 -17.74 1.24
N VAL A 199 39.41 -17.83 2.54
CA VAL A 199 38.99 -16.83 3.52
C VAL A 199 39.67 -15.48 3.24
N GLU A 200 40.94 -15.49 2.81
CA GLU A 200 41.69 -14.27 2.45
C GLU A 200 41.04 -13.54 1.27
N GLN A 201 40.63 -14.27 0.23
CA GLN A 201 39.89 -13.69 -0.90
C GLN A 201 38.53 -13.15 -0.46
N ALA A 202 37.82 -13.87 0.42
CA ALA A 202 36.56 -13.41 0.99
C ALA A 202 36.73 -12.09 1.78
N LEU A 203 37.78 -11.99 2.60
CA LEU A 203 38.09 -10.76 3.35
C LEU A 203 38.39 -9.59 2.42
N SER A 204 39.20 -9.80 1.38
CA SER A 204 39.53 -8.77 0.39
C SER A 204 38.28 -8.25 -0.33
N ALA A 205 37.38 -9.15 -0.76
CA ALA A 205 36.11 -8.80 -1.38
C ALA A 205 35.16 -8.07 -0.41
N LEU A 206 35.04 -8.55 0.84
CA LEU A 206 34.18 -7.93 1.86
C LEU A 206 34.63 -6.50 2.19
N ARG A 207 35.94 -6.24 2.23
CA ARG A 207 36.52 -4.91 2.45
C ARG A 207 36.49 -4.01 1.22
N GLY A 208 36.24 -4.57 0.04
CA GLY A 208 36.21 -3.83 -1.22
C GLY A 208 37.60 -3.52 -1.79
N GLU A 209 38.62 -4.28 -1.39
CA GLU A 209 39.99 -4.17 -1.92
C GLU A 209 40.09 -4.73 -3.36
N ASP A 210 39.21 -5.66 -3.73
CA ASP A 210 39.06 -6.18 -5.10
C ASP A 210 37.66 -5.88 -5.66
N ALA A 211 37.52 -4.73 -6.31
CA ALA A 211 36.27 -4.31 -6.94
C ALA A 211 35.87 -5.19 -8.15
N ARG A 212 36.81 -5.92 -8.77
CA ARG A 212 36.52 -6.77 -9.94
C ARG A 212 35.89 -8.10 -9.54
N ALA A 213 36.18 -8.59 -8.33
CA ALA A 213 35.62 -9.82 -7.79
C ALA A 213 34.19 -9.66 -7.21
N VAL A 214 33.70 -8.42 -7.09
CA VAL A 214 32.41 -8.10 -6.45
C VAL A 214 31.32 -7.81 -7.49
N ARG A 215 30.09 -8.25 -7.20
CA ARG A 215 28.87 -7.82 -7.89
C ARG A 215 27.94 -7.18 -6.87
N THR A 216 27.34 -6.06 -7.23
CA THR A 216 26.32 -5.37 -6.45
C THR A 216 25.12 -5.05 -7.32
N GLY A 217 23.93 -5.05 -6.73
CA GLY A 217 22.71 -4.72 -7.46
C GLY A 217 21.55 -4.38 -6.53
N LEU A 218 20.54 -3.75 -7.10
CA LEU A 218 19.23 -3.57 -6.49
C LEU A 218 18.27 -4.53 -7.20
N ALA A 219 17.68 -5.45 -6.45
CA ALA A 219 16.67 -6.35 -6.99
C ALA A 219 15.31 -5.63 -7.03
N ASP A 220 14.77 -5.43 -8.23
CA ASP A 220 13.45 -4.86 -8.48
C ASP A 220 12.32 -5.81 -8.04
N ALA A 221 11.07 -5.30 -8.02
CA ALA A 221 9.88 -6.09 -7.69
C ALA A 221 9.47 -7.03 -8.85
N GLY A 222 10.33 -8.00 -9.21
CA GLY A 222 10.05 -9.02 -10.23
C GLY A 222 11.32 -9.67 -10.79
N GLU A 223 11.22 -10.92 -11.26
CA GLU A 223 12.32 -11.56 -12.00
C GLU A 223 12.36 -11.03 -13.44
N ARG A 224 13.56 -10.72 -13.92
CA ARG A 224 13.77 -10.29 -15.31
C ARG A 224 13.65 -11.50 -16.24
N PRO A 225 13.05 -11.36 -17.44
CA PRO A 225 13.00 -12.45 -18.40
C PRO A 225 14.42 -12.84 -18.83
N VAL A 226 14.73 -14.14 -18.79
CA VAL A 226 16.03 -14.66 -19.22
C VAL A 226 15.93 -15.14 -20.66
N VAL A 227 16.89 -14.75 -21.50
CA VAL A 227 17.01 -15.22 -22.87
C VAL A 227 18.28 -16.04 -22.98
N PHE A 228 18.21 -17.27 -23.50
CA PHE A 228 19.42 -18.04 -23.84
C PHE A 228 19.82 -17.77 -25.29
N ALA A 229 21.05 -17.31 -25.48
CA ALA A 229 21.65 -17.05 -26.78
C ALA A 229 22.70 -18.12 -27.11
N PHE A 230 22.51 -18.85 -28.21
CA PHE A 230 23.37 -19.96 -28.64
C PHE A 230 24.22 -19.56 -29.84
N PRO A 231 25.55 -19.42 -29.68
CA PRO A 231 26.43 -18.99 -30.77
C PRO A 231 26.46 -19.99 -31.93
N GLY A 232 26.90 -19.50 -33.10
CA GLY A 232 27.19 -20.33 -34.26
C GLY A 232 28.63 -20.81 -34.29
N GLN A 233 29.00 -21.52 -35.36
CA GLN A 233 30.39 -21.89 -35.64
C GLN A 233 31.28 -20.63 -35.72
N GLY A 234 32.46 -20.71 -35.10
CA GLY A 234 33.46 -19.65 -35.00
C GLY A 234 33.83 -19.25 -33.57
N SER A 235 33.06 -19.73 -32.58
CA SER A 235 33.27 -19.46 -31.15
C SER A 235 34.03 -20.58 -30.42
N GLN A 236 34.10 -21.77 -31.03
CA GLN A 236 34.73 -22.96 -30.44
C GLN A 236 36.24 -22.84 -30.25
N TYR A 237 36.76 -23.54 -29.24
CA TYR A 237 38.18 -23.80 -29.05
C TYR A 237 38.38 -25.14 -28.33
N ALA A 238 39.52 -25.79 -28.57
CA ALA A 238 39.82 -27.07 -27.94
C ALA A 238 39.96 -26.91 -26.42
N GLY A 239 39.27 -27.77 -25.67
CA GLY A 239 39.25 -27.73 -24.21
C GLY A 239 38.21 -26.78 -23.61
N MET A 240 37.24 -26.29 -24.37
CA MET A 240 36.12 -25.54 -23.81
C MET A 240 35.24 -26.45 -22.93
N GLY A 241 34.93 -25.99 -21.72
CA GLY A 241 34.13 -26.73 -20.74
C GLY A 241 34.85 -27.89 -20.04
N ALA A 242 36.17 -28.02 -20.22
CA ALA A 242 36.94 -29.09 -19.60
C ALA A 242 36.96 -29.02 -18.06
N GLU A 243 37.05 -27.82 -17.49
CA GLU A 243 37.00 -27.64 -16.04
C GLU A 243 35.59 -27.88 -15.48
N LEU A 244 34.56 -27.46 -16.23
CA LEU A 244 33.17 -27.74 -15.87
C LEU A 244 32.89 -29.25 -15.89
N TYR A 245 33.41 -29.98 -16.88
CA TYR A 245 33.31 -31.44 -16.91
C TYR A 245 33.96 -32.10 -15.68
N ALA A 246 35.11 -31.59 -15.24
CA ALA A 246 35.76 -32.11 -14.04
C ALA A 246 34.98 -31.80 -12.75
N GLN A 247 34.38 -30.62 -12.65
CA GLN A 247 33.90 -30.08 -11.36
C GLN A 247 32.38 -30.06 -11.19
N GLU A 248 31.60 -30.02 -12.27
CA GLU A 248 30.14 -29.86 -12.26
C GLU A 248 29.43 -31.15 -12.77
N PRO A 249 28.78 -31.92 -11.87
CA PRO A 249 28.17 -33.20 -12.24
C PRO A 249 27.14 -33.14 -13.36
N VAL A 250 26.26 -32.12 -13.36
CA VAL A 250 25.21 -31.97 -14.38
C VAL A 250 25.81 -31.78 -15.78
N TYR A 251 26.87 -30.98 -15.87
CA TYR A 251 27.57 -30.75 -17.14
C TYR A 251 28.24 -32.05 -17.62
N ARG A 252 28.99 -32.71 -16.73
CA ARG A 252 29.65 -33.99 -17.03
C ARG A 252 28.70 -35.07 -17.50
N GLU A 253 27.63 -35.34 -16.75
CA GLU A 253 26.64 -36.37 -17.08
C GLU A 253 25.95 -36.07 -18.43
N THR A 254 25.71 -34.80 -18.73
CA THR A 254 25.13 -34.40 -20.02
C THR A 254 26.12 -34.62 -21.17
N VAL A 255 27.39 -34.23 -20.99
CA VAL A 255 28.46 -34.46 -21.98
C VAL A 255 28.69 -35.95 -22.22
N ASP A 256 28.74 -36.76 -21.15
CA ASP A 256 28.92 -38.22 -21.25
C ASP A 256 27.80 -38.86 -22.06
N ARG A 257 26.54 -38.48 -21.77
CA ARG A 257 25.39 -38.95 -22.55
C ARG A 257 25.48 -38.53 -24.02
N CYS A 258 25.86 -37.30 -24.30
CA CYS A 258 26.03 -36.85 -25.68
C CYS A 258 27.15 -37.61 -26.41
N ALA A 259 28.26 -37.90 -25.71
CA ALA A 259 29.38 -38.64 -26.27
C ALA A 259 28.99 -40.08 -26.65
N GLU A 260 28.22 -40.76 -25.80
CA GLU A 260 27.67 -42.09 -26.09
C GLU A 260 26.77 -42.08 -27.33
N LEU A 261 25.89 -41.08 -27.44
CA LEU A 261 24.96 -40.94 -28.57
C LEU A 261 25.68 -40.56 -29.88
N LEU A 262 26.78 -39.81 -29.82
CA LEU A 262 27.53 -39.37 -31.01
C LEU A 262 28.52 -40.41 -31.53
N MET A 263 28.96 -41.36 -30.71
CA MET A 263 29.97 -42.36 -31.10
C MET A 263 29.65 -43.07 -32.43
N PRO A 264 28.40 -43.52 -32.70
CA PRO A 264 28.04 -44.15 -33.98
C PRO A 264 28.08 -43.19 -35.18
N HIS A 265 27.93 -41.88 -34.96
CA HIS A 265 27.85 -40.87 -36.02
C HIS A 265 29.21 -40.26 -36.37
N LEU A 266 30.10 -40.11 -35.39
CA LEU A 266 31.43 -39.51 -35.58
C LEU A 266 32.54 -40.55 -35.74
N GLY A 267 32.35 -41.77 -35.25
CA GLY A 267 33.39 -42.80 -35.23
C GLY A 267 34.55 -42.50 -34.26
N MET A 268 34.38 -41.50 -33.39
CA MET A 268 35.35 -41.09 -32.37
C MET A 268 34.63 -40.53 -31.14
N ASP A 269 35.31 -40.53 -30.00
CA ASP A 269 34.80 -39.93 -28.77
C ASP A 269 34.85 -38.40 -28.89
N VAL A 270 33.68 -37.75 -28.93
CA VAL A 270 33.55 -36.29 -29.02
C VAL A 270 34.27 -35.57 -27.87
N ARG A 271 34.46 -36.23 -26.71
CA ARG A 271 35.18 -35.67 -25.55
C ARG A 271 36.64 -35.42 -25.84
N ASP A 272 37.26 -36.17 -26.76
CA ASP A 272 38.66 -35.95 -27.13
C ASP A 272 38.85 -34.56 -27.75
N ALA A 273 37.92 -34.16 -28.63
CA ALA A 273 37.87 -32.85 -29.25
C ALA A 273 37.39 -31.74 -28.29
N LEU A 274 36.28 -31.98 -27.58
CA LEU A 274 35.69 -31.00 -26.66
C LEU A 274 36.64 -30.65 -25.50
N LEU A 275 37.17 -31.67 -24.82
CA LEU A 275 38.03 -31.49 -23.64
C LEU A 275 39.49 -31.22 -24.03
N GLY A 276 39.84 -31.34 -25.31
CA GLY A 276 41.21 -31.17 -25.81
C GLY A 276 42.17 -32.16 -25.15
N ARG A 277 41.83 -33.45 -25.19
CA ARG A 277 42.65 -34.52 -24.59
C ARG A 277 43.98 -34.66 -25.35
N GLU A 278 44.98 -35.18 -24.65
CA GLU A 278 46.31 -35.42 -25.20
C GLU A 278 46.23 -36.32 -26.45
N GLY A 279 46.85 -35.90 -27.56
CA GLY A 279 46.80 -36.59 -28.85
C GLY A 279 45.72 -36.10 -29.82
N PHE A 280 44.81 -35.19 -29.41
CA PHE A 280 43.89 -34.53 -30.34
C PHE A 280 44.53 -33.29 -30.98
N GLU A 281 44.52 -33.23 -32.32
CA GLU A 281 44.98 -32.09 -33.11
C GLU A 281 43.92 -30.98 -33.09
N ALA A 282 44.21 -29.85 -32.43
CA ALA A 282 43.24 -28.78 -32.19
C ALA A 282 42.68 -28.16 -33.48
N GLU A 283 43.46 -28.15 -34.56
CA GLU A 283 43.10 -27.65 -35.88
C GLU A 283 41.94 -28.44 -36.50
N ARG A 284 41.79 -29.73 -36.15
CA ARG A 284 40.68 -30.56 -36.61
C ARG A 284 39.32 -30.08 -36.09
N LEU A 285 39.29 -29.29 -35.02
CA LEU A 285 38.06 -28.65 -34.53
C LEU A 285 37.57 -27.53 -35.47
N GLU A 286 38.36 -27.11 -36.46
CA GLU A 286 37.92 -26.21 -37.54
C GLU A 286 37.20 -26.96 -38.68
N GLU A 287 37.27 -28.30 -38.72
CA GLU A 287 36.54 -29.12 -39.68
C GLU A 287 35.05 -29.18 -39.33
N THR A 288 34.21 -28.59 -40.18
CA THR A 288 32.76 -28.41 -39.94
C THR A 288 32.01 -29.68 -39.50
N TRP A 289 32.39 -30.86 -40.00
CA TRP A 289 31.76 -32.13 -39.60
C TRP A 289 31.98 -32.48 -38.13
N LEU A 290 33.08 -32.02 -37.54
CA LEU A 290 33.40 -32.18 -36.12
C LEU A 290 33.00 -30.95 -35.30
N THR A 291 33.17 -29.74 -35.85
CA THR A 291 32.84 -28.48 -35.16
C THR A 291 31.38 -28.43 -34.70
N GLN A 292 30.44 -28.76 -35.58
CA GLN A 292 29.02 -28.58 -35.29
C GLN A 292 28.53 -29.48 -34.15
N PRO A 293 28.78 -30.80 -34.16
CA PRO A 293 28.44 -31.66 -33.03
C PRO A 293 29.13 -31.25 -31.73
N VAL A 294 30.42 -30.91 -31.77
CA VAL A 294 31.16 -30.52 -30.56
C VAL A 294 30.59 -29.25 -29.92
N LEU A 295 30.28 -28.24 -30.73
CA LEU A 295 29.70 -26.99 -30.24
C LEU A 295 28.29 -27.20 -29.69
N PHE A 296 27.44 -27.97 -30.40
CA PHE A 296 26.10 -28.33 -29.92
C PHE A 296 26.15 -29.04 -28.55
N VAL A 297 27.08 -29.98 -28.35
CA VAL A 297 27.24 -30.68 -27.06
C VAL A 297 27.60 -29.71 -25.94
N ALA A 298 28.54 -28.80 -26.19
CA ALA A 298 28.94 -27.80 -25.20
C ALA A 298 27.76 -26.89 -24.83
N GLU A 299 27.09 -26.31 -25.82
CA GLU A 299 25.96 -25.41 -25.62
C GLU A 299 24.76 -26.08 -24.92
N TYR A 300 24.40 -27.29 -25.34
CA TYR A 300 23.32 -28.06 -24.73
C TYR A 300 23.66 -28.37 -23.26
N ALA A 301 24.87 -28.85 -22.96
CA ALA A 301 25.30 -29.15 -21.60
C ALA A 301 25.34 -27.90 -20.70
N LEU A 302 25.76 -26.74 -21.24
CA LEU A 302 25.71 -25.46 -20.54
C LEU A 302 24.27 -25.01 -20.25
N ALA A 303 23.35 -25.16 -21.20
CA ALA A 303 21.94 -24.85 -21.00
C ALA A 303 21.36 -25.70 -19.86
N ARG A 304 21.66 -26.99 -19.85
CA ARG A 304 21.24 -27.92 -18.79
C ARG A 304 21.83 -27.55 -17.43
N LEU A 305 23.08 -27.10 -17.39
CA LEU A 305 23.72 -26.61 -16.17
C LEU A 305 22.98 -25.37 -15.61
N TRP A 306 22.69 -24.37 -16.45
CA TRP A 306 21.91 -23.18 -16.04
C TRP A 306 20.51 -23.54 -15.52
N MET A 307 19.79 -24.40 -16.25
CA MET A 307 18.46 -24.86 -15.85
C MET A 307 18.48 -25.64 -14.53
N SER A 308 19.57 -26.33 -14.21
CA SER A 308 19.70 -27.09 -12.96
C SER A 308 19.78 -26.19 -11.72
N VAL A 309 20.31 -24.97 -11.86
CA VAL A 309 20.35 -23.96 -10.79
C VAL A 309 19.12 -23.04 -10.79
N GLY A 310 18.06 -23.44 -11.50
CA GLY A 310 16.76 -22.75 -11.50
C GLY A 310 16.63 -21.63 -12.54
N VAL A 311 17.67 -21.34 -13.33
CA VAL A 311 17.63 -20.31 -14.37
C VAL A 311 16.91 -20.87 -15.60
N LYS A 312 15.66 -20.44 -15.82
CA LYS A 312 14.82 -20.90 -16.93
C LYS A 312 14.70 -19.82 -18.00
N PRO A 313 14.92 -20.15 -19.28
CA PRO A 313 14.76 -19.17 -20.36
C PRO A 313 13.27 -18.90 -20.64
N ALA A 314 12.93 -17.62 -20.73
CA ALA A 314 11.66 -17.13 -21.25
C ALA A 314 11.62 -17.18 -22.80
N ALA A 315 12.78 -17.08 -23.44
CA ALA A 315 12.95 -17.27 -24.88
C ALA A 315 14.37 -17.76 -25.23
N LEU A 316 14.52 -18.28 -26.45
CA LEU A 316 15.80 -18.72 -27.00
C LEU A 316 16.11 -17.96 -28.29
N ILE A 317 17.39 -17.74 -28.56
CA ILE A 317 17.89 -17.17 -29.81
C ILE A 317 19.15 -17.94 -30.20
N GLY A 318 19.27 -18.32 -31.46
CA GLY A 318 20.43 -19.05 -31.98
C GLY A 318 21.01 -18.38 -33.21
N HIS A 319 22.27 -18.64 -33.51
CA HIS A 319 22.90 -18.20 -34.77
C HIS A 319 23.34 -19.42 -35.60
N SER A 320 22.73 -19.62 -36.75
CA SER A 320 22.96 -20.77 -37.63
C SER A 320 22.81 -22.09 -36.85
N LEU A 321 23.92 -22.79 -36.56
CA LEU A 321 23.92 -24.00 -35.72
C LEU A 321 23.24 -23.78 -34.37
N GLY A 322 23.41 -22.61 -33.74
CA GLY A 322 22.81 -22.32 -32.44
C GLY A 322 21.28 -22.40 -32.46
N GLU A 323 20.63 -22.25 -33.62
CA GLU A 323 19.18 -22.45 -33.75
C GLU A 323 18.79 -23.93 -33.58
N TYR A 324 19.65 -24.87 -34.00
CA TYR A 324 19.43 -26.30 -33.72
C TYR A 324 19.52 -26.58 -32.21
N THR A 325 20.47 -25.95 -31.52
CA THR A 325 20.57 -26.05 -30.05
C THR A 325 19.31 -25.46 -29.39
N ALA A 326 18.88 -24.26 -29.82
CA ALA A 326 17.65 -23.62 -29.34
C ALA A 326 16.42 -24.51 -29.56
N ALA A 327 16.24 -25.07 -30.76
CA ALA A 327 15.13 -25.93 -31.09
C ALA A 327 15.13 -27.24 -30.28
N CYS A 328 16.29 -27.84 -30.02
CA CYS A 328 16.43 -29.00 -29.14
C CYS A 328 16.01 -28.68 -27.69
N ILE A 329 16.46 -27.55 -27.15
CA ILE A 329 16.08 -27.08 -25.81
C ILE A 329 14.58 -26.74 -25.74
N ALA A 330 14.02 -26.17 -26.80
CA ALA A 330 12.59 -25.91 -26.93
C ALA A 330 11.76 -27.19 -27.11
N GLY A 331 12.38 -28.34 -27.38
CA GLY A 331 11.70 -29.62 -27.54
C GLY A 331 11.11 -29.86 -28.93
N VAL A 332 11.61 -29.18 -29.97
CA VAL A 332 11.25 -29.42 -31.37
C VAL A 332 11.69 -30.83 -31.81
N PHE A 333 12.86 -31.26 -31.37
CA PHE A 333 13.35 -32.63 -31.51
C PHE A 333 14.08 -33.03 -30.23
N SER A 334 14.24 -34.34 -30.01
CA SER A 334 14.95 -34.86 -28.84
C SER A 334 16.46 -34.63 -28.93
N LEU A 335 17.17 -34.82 -27.81
CA LEU A 335 18.63 -34.72 -27.78
C LEU A 335 19.30 -35.69 -28.77
N GLU A 336 18.82 -36.93 -28.83
CA GLU A 336 19.36 -37.97 -29.72
C GLU A 336 19.19 -37.58 -31.19
N GLU A 337 17.98 -37.18 -31.58
CA GLU A 337 17.68 -36.70 -32.93
C GLU A 337 18.46 -35.42 -33.27
N GLY A 338 18.60 -34.50 -32.32
CA GLY A 338 19.39 -33.27 -32.50
C GLY A 338 20.87 -33.57 -32.78
N LEU A 339 21.46 -34.51 -32.03
CA LEU A 339 22.84 -34.96 -32.23
C LEU A 339 23.04 -35.66 -33.59
N GLU A 340 22.07 -36.49 -34.01
CA GLU A 340 22.08 -37.06 -35.38
C GLU A 340 22.04 -35.95 -36.43
N LEU A 341 21.10 -35.01 -36.32
CA LEU A 341 20.89 -33.93 -37.29
C LEU A 341 22.11 -33.03 -37.43
N VAL A 342 22.71 -32.56 -36.32
CA VAL A 342 23.91 -31.71 -36.40
C VAL A 342 25.13 -32.47 -36.93
N SER A 343 25.21 -33.79 -36.70
CA SER A 343 26.26 -34.64 -37.27
C SER A 343 26.09 -34.83 -38.77
N VAL A 344 24.85 -35.06 -39.24
CA VAL A 344 24.52 -35.15 -40.66
C VAL A 344 24.77 -33.80 -41.34
N ARG A 345 24.24 -32.71 -40.79
CA ARG A 345 24.40 -31.35 -41.30
C ARG A 345 25.88 -30.97 -41.41
N GLY A 346 26.65 -31.15 -40.33
CA GLY A 346 28.08 -30.86 -40.34
C GLY A 346 28.84 -31.63 -41.41
N ARG A 347 28.56 -32.94 -41.54
CA ARG A 347 29.19 -33.80 -42.57
C ARG A 347 28.82 -33.40 -43.99
N LEU A 348 27.55 -33.10 -44.25
CA LEU A 348 27.09 -32.68 -45.57
C LEU A 348 27.68 -31.32 -45.95
N MET A 349 27.65 -30.35 -45.04
CA MET A 349 28.25 -29.02 -45.26
C MET A 349 29.77 -29.10 -45.47
N HIS A 350 30.46 -30.02 -44.80
CA HIS A 350 31.90 -30.23 -44.98
C HIS A 350 32.26 -30.83 -46.35
N ARG A 351 31.35 -31.60 -46.99
CA ARG A 351 31.56 -32.21 -48.31
C ARG A 351 31.31 -31.25 -49.47
N CYS A 352 30.57 -30.17 -49.24
CA CYS A 352 30.31 -29.16 -50.26
C CYS A 352 31.62 -28.54 -50.76
N GLU A 353 31.59 -27.99 -51.97
CA GLU A 353 32.76 -27.35 -52.58
C GLU A 353 33.30 -26.23 -51.70
N ALA A 354 34.64 -26.15 -51.61
CA ALA A 354 35.32 -25.17 -50.79
C ALA A 354 34.98 -23.73 -51.23
N GLY A 355 34.94 -22.84 -50.26
CA GLY A 355 34.67 -21.42 -50.48
C GLY A 355 35.18 -20.60 -49.31
N ALA A 356 34.82 -19.32 -49.28
CA ALA A 356 35.22 -18.42 -48.21
C ALA A 356 34.03 -17.63 -47.66
N MET A 357 34.18 -17.17 -46.44
CA MET A 357 33.25 -16.25 -45.78
C MET A 357 34.05 -15.12 -45.12
N ALA A 358 33.52 -13.90 -45.17
CA ALA A 358 34.12 -12.74 -44.50
C ALA A 358 33.05 -11.91 -43.79
N ALA A 359 33.32 -11.55 -42.53
CA ALA A 359 32.55 -10.55 -41.82
C ALA A 359 33.00 -9.15 -42.29
N VAL A 360 32.03 -8.31 -42.64
CA VAL A 360 32.25 -6.99 -43.23
C VAL A 360 31.47 -5.97 -42.42
N ASN A 361 32.14 -4.88 -42.04
CA ASN A 361 31.55 -3.75 -41.32
C ASN A 361 30.77 -2.82 -42.28
N ALA A 362 29.76 -3.38 -42.95
CA ALA A 362 28.86 -2.69 -43.88
C ALA A 362 27.46 -3.30 -43.85
N ASN A 363 26.47 -2.55 -44.32
CA ASN A 363 25.09 -3.04 -44.42
C ASN A 363 24.92 -3.96 -45.65
N ALA A 364 23.97 -4.89 -45.59
CA ALA A 364 23.80 -5.91 -46.64
C ALA A 364 23.35 -5.32 -48.00
N ALA A 365 22.55 -4.24 -47.98
CA ALA A 365 22.06 -3.60 -49.20
C ALA A 365 23.21 -2.90 -49.97
N GLU A 366 24.06 -2.15 -49.28
CA GLU A 366 25.27 -1.51 -49.81
C GLU A 366 26.22 -2.54 -50.42
N LEU A 367 26.41 -3.67 -49.76
CA LEU A 367 27.26 -4.75 -50.28
C LEU A 367 26.70 -5.36 -51.56
N THR A 368 25.38 -5.54 -51.62
CA THR A 368 24.69 -6.08 -52.81
C THR A 368 24.70 -5.08 -53.98
N GLU A 369 24.65 -3.78 -53.71
CA GLU A 369 24.72 -2.74 -54.74
C GLU A 369 26.14 -2.54 -55.31
N GLN A 370 27.16 -2.62 -54.45
CA GLN A 370 28.55 -2.37 -54.83
C GLN A 370 29.20 -3.52 -55.62
N TRP A 371 28.53 -4.66 -55.67
CA TRP A 371 29.09 -5.88 -56.23
C TRP A 371 28.07 -6.70 -57.03
N LYS A 372 28.41 -7.01 -58.29
CA LYS A 372 27.52 -7.67 -59.27
C LYS A 372 28.08 -9.04 -59.72
N GLY A 373 28.32 -9.97 -58.80
CA GLY A 373 28.82 -11.33 -59.10
C GLY A 373 28.02 -12.46 -58.40
N THR A 374 28.66 -13.60 -58.13
CA THR A 374 28.10 -14.83 -57.51
C THR A 374 28.15 -15.02 -55.96
N LEU A 375 28.61 -14.05 -55.18
CA LEU A 375 28.69 -13.95 -53.73
C LEU A 375 27.30 -13.61 -53.22
N GLU A 376 26.99 -14.18 -52.07
CA GLU A 376 25.71 -14.04 -51.40
C GLU A 376 25.94 -13.51 -49.98
N ILE A 377 24.85 -13.08 -49.33
CA ILE A 377 24.88 -12.71 -47.92
C ILE A 377 24.55 -13.95 -47.09
N ALA A 378 25.52 -14.42 -46.31
CA ALA A 378 25.32 -15.55 -45.40
C ALA A 378 24.62 -15.15 -44.10
N ALA A 379 24.91 -13.96 -43.58
CA ALA A 379 24.30 -13.47 -42.35
C ALA A 379 24.23 -11.95 -42.30
N VAL A 380 23.16 -11.43 -41.70
CA VAL A 380 23.01 -10.03 -41.30
C VAL A 380 23.02 -9.99 -39.77
N ASN A 381 24.16 -9.64 -39.20
CA ASN A 381 24.41 -9.71 -37.75
C ASN A 381 24.12 -8.40 -37.02
N GLY A 382 24.04 -7.29 -37.75
CA GLY A 382 23.66 -5.98 -37.24
C GLY A 382 23.53 -4.96 -38.36
N PRO A 383 23.11 -3.71 -38.06
CA PRO A 383 22.87 -2.67 -39.06
C PRO A 383 24.08 -2.35 -39.95
N LYS A 384 25.29 -2.56 -39.43
CA LYS A 384 26.57 -2.36 -40.14
C LYS A 384 27.45 -3.60 -40.09
N MET A 385 26.88 -4.79 -39.88
CA MET A 385 27.68 -6.01 -39.76
C MET A 385 27.04 -7.15 -40.54
N SER A 386 27.63 -7.48 -41.68
CA SER A 386 27.13 -8.52 -42.59
C SER A 386 28.23 -9.55 -42.85
N VAL A 387 27.84 -10.77 -43.24
CA VAL A 387 28.78 -11.82 -43.64
C VAL A 387 28.54 -12.14 -45.11
N VAL A 388 29.56 -11.96 -45.93
CA VAL A 388 29.56 -12.34 -47.35
C VAL A 388 30.10 -13.76 -47.51
N THR A 389 29.59 -14.50 -48.48
CA THR A 389 29.92 -15.92 -48.72
C THR A 389 29.99 -16.22 -50.23
N GLY A 390 30.91 -17.09 -50.65
CA GLY A 390 31.01 -17.54 -52.04
C GLY A 390 32.39 -18.07 -52.39
N ALA A 391 32.81 -17.91 -53.65
CA ALA A 391 34.13 -18.36 -54.12
C ALA A 391 35.26 -17.64 -53.36
N ALA A 392 36.35 -18.36 -53.05
CA ALA A 392 37.43 -17.81 -52.22
C ALA A 392 38.09 -16.57 -52.84
N GLU A 393 38.30 -16.60 -54.14
CA GLU A 393 38.89 -15.52 -54.92
C GLU A 393 37.99 -14.28 -54.95
N GLU A 394 36.69 -14.46 -55.13
CA GLU A 394 35.72 -13.35 -55.15
C GLU A 394 35.58 -12.68 -53.77
N VAL A 395 35.58 -13.47 -52.69
CA VAL A 395 35.57 -12.93 -51.32
C VAL A 395 36.86 -12.15 -51.05
N GLU A 396 38.01 -12.64 -51.49
CA GLU A 396 39.30 -11.95 -51.33
C GLU A 396 39.36 -10.64 -52.10
N GLU A 397 38.86 -10.62 -53.33
CA GLU A 397 38.76 -9.41 -54.15
C GLU A 397 37.88 -8.35 -53.48
N LEU A 398 36.70 -8.75 -53.01
CA LEU A 398 35.78 -7.85 -52.30
C LEU A 398 36.41 -7.32 -51.01
N VAL A 399 37.01 -8.18 -50.19
CA VAL A 399 37.70 -7.79 -48.95
C VAL A 399 38.82 -6.78 -49.22
N ALA A 400 39.67 -7.03 -50.23
CA ALA A 400 40.76 -6.12 -50.58
C ALA A 400 40.24 -4.77 -51.06
N ARG A 401 39.16 -4.76 -51.87
CA ARG A 401 38.51 -3.53 -52.34
C ARG A 401 37.92 -2.72 -51.19
N LEU A 402 37.21 -3.38 -50.28
CA LEU A 402 36.57 -2.74 -49.12
C LEU A 402 37.60 -2.21 -48.11
N GLN A 403 38.66 -2.98 -47.83
CA GLN A 403 39.77 -2.53 -46.98
C GLN A 403 40.48 -1.31 -47.59
N SER A 404 40.64 -1.27 -48.92
CA SER A 404 41.20 -0.09 -49.63
C SER A 404 40.29 1.14 -49.54
N ALA A 405 38.98 0.93 -49.36
CA ALA A 405 37.99 1.97 -49.10
C ALA A 405 37.81 2.29 -47.61
N GLY A 406 38.63 1.71 -46.72
CA GLY A 406 38.59 1.97 -45.27
C GLY A 406 37.53 1.18 -44.50
N VAL A 407 36.87 0.19 -45.12
CA VAL A 407 35.87 -0.67 -44.47
C VAL A 407 36.55 -1.86 -43.79
N GLU A 408 36.28 -2.06 -42.49
CA GLU A 408 36.84 -3.18 -41.73
C GLU A 408 36.23 -4.51 -42.21
N CYS A 409 37.11 -5.46 -42.55
CA CYS A 409 36.74 -6.79 -43.01
C CYS A 409 37.59 -7.85 -42.29
N ARG A 410 36.97 -8.94 -41.86
CA ARG A 410 37.63 -10.08 -41.21
C ARG A 410 37.21 -11.39 -41.87
N ARG A 411 38.20 -12.13 -42.40
CA ARG A 411 37.96 -13.49 -42.91
C ARG A 411 37.57 -14.43 -41.76
N LEU A 412 36.53 -15.23 -41.97
CA LEU A 412 36.09 -16.25 -41.03
C LEU A 412 36.91 -17.53 -41.23
N ARG A 413 37.23 -18.20 -40.12
CA ARG A 413 37.99 -19.46 -40.12
C ARG A 413 37.04 -20.62 -40.40
N THR A 414 36.54 -20.69 -41.63
CA THR A 414 35.66 -21.76 -42.13
C THR A 414 36.13 -22.20 -43.51
N GLY A 415 36.12 -23.51 -43.78
CA GLY A 415 36.55 -24.07 -45.06
C GLY A 415 35.51 -24.06 -46.18
N GLY A 416 34.29 -23.57 -45.90
CA GLY A 416 33.16 -23.59 -46.84
C GLY A 416 32.44 -22.25 -46.95
N ALA A 417 31.64 -22.13 -48.01
CA ALA A 417 30.73 -21.00 -48.27
C ALA A 417 29.30 -21.35 -47.82
N PHE A 418 29.06 -21.32 -46.51
CA PHE A 418 27.76 -21.69 -45.93
C PHE A 418 26.70 -20.61 -46.16
N HIS A 419 25.42 -20.99 -46.06
CA HIS A 419 24.27 -20.12 -46.32
C HIS A 419 24.33 -19.48 -47.73
N SER A 420 24.67 -20.31 -48.73
CA SER A 420 24.81 -19.93 -50.14
C SER A 420 24.39 -21.08 -51.07
N SER A 421 24.33 -20.80 -52.37
CA SER A 421 24.07 -21.77 -53.45
C SER A 421 25.00 -22.98 -53.42
N ARG A 422 26.21 -22.83 -52.85
CA ARG A 422 27.16 -23.94 -52.63
C ARG A 422 26.60 -25.04 -51.70
N MET A 423 25.53 -24.78 -50.95
CA MET A 423 24.85 -25.77 -50.11
C MET A 423 23.86 -26.66 -50.88
N GLU A 424 23.44 -26.29 -52.08
CA GLU A 424 22.44 -27.04 -52.87
C GLU A 424 22.72 -28.54 -52.99
N PRO A 425 23.97 -29.01 -53.23
CA PRO A 425 24.26 -30.44 -53.32
C PRO A 425 23.97 -31.23 -52.02
N ALA A 426 23.98 -30.55 -50.87
CA ALA A 426 23.75 -31.16 -49.56
C ALA A 426 22.27 -31.18 -49.14
N LEU A 427 21.40 -30.37 -49.76
CA LEU A 427 20.04 -30.12 -49.27
C LEU A 427 19.12 -31.34 -49.33
N GLY A 428 19.20 -32.16 -50.38
CA GLY A 428 18.37 -33.36 -50.51
C GLY A 428 18.69 -34.44 -49.48
N GLU A 429 19.98 -34.66 -49.18
CA GLU A 429 20.39 -35.59 -48.13
C GLU A 429 20.02 -35.07 -46.72
N LEU A 430 20.08 -33.75 -46.52
CA LEU A 430 19.64 -33.12 -45.26
C LEU A 430 18.13 -33.27 -45.07
N GLU A 431 17.33 -33.06 -46.13
CA GLU A 431 15.88 -33.27 -46.10
C GLU A 431 15.52 -34.71 -45.73
N ALA A 432 16.20 -35.69 -46.34
CA ALA A 432 16.00 -37.10 -46.04
C ALA A 432 16.38 -37.48 -44.60
N ALA A 433 17.29 -36.74 -43.95
CA ALA A 433 17.58 -36.91 -42.53
C ALA A 433 16.49 -36.28 -41.66
N LEU A 434 16.02 -35.07 -42.00
CA LEU A 434 14.96 -34.37 -41.28
C LEU A 434 13.63 -35.12 -41.32
N GLN A 435 13.29 -35.77 -42.43
CA GLN A 435 12.08 -36.59 -42.56
C GLN A 435 12.08 -37.84 -41.66
N ARG A 436 13.25 -38.27 -41.16
CA ARG A 436 13.39 -39.40 -40.21
C ARG A 436 13.24 -38.97 -38.75
N VAL A 437 13.26 -37.67 -38.47
CA VAL A 437 13.18 -37.10 -37.13
C VAL A 437 11.75 -36.65 -36.84
N LYS A 438 11.31 -36.84 -35.58
CA LYS A 438 10.01 -36.32 -35.14
C LYS A 438 10.09 -34.85 -34.76
N LEU A 439 9.86 -33.97 -35.74
CA LEU A 439 9.75 -32.53 -35.50
C LEU A 439 8.42 -32.18 -34.81
N SER A 440 8.49 -31.39 -33.75
CA SER A 440 7.39 -31.05 -32.85
C SER A 440 7.29 -29.52 -32.66
N ALA A 441 6.13 -29.04 -32.22
CA ALA A 441 5.96 -27.64 -31.86
C ALA A 441 6.85 -27.25 -30.65
N PRO A 442 7.43 -26.04 -30.64
CA PRO A 442 8.30 -25.59 -29.55
C PRO A 442 7.52 -25.35 -28.26
N ARG A 443 8.10 -25.75 -27.12
CA ARG A 443 7.58 -25.49 -25.77
C ARG A 443 8.12 -24.21 -25.15
N ILE A 444 9.26 -23.74 -25.66
CA ILE A 444 9.91 -22.47 -25.28
C ILE A 444 10.01 -21.65 -26.57
N PRO A 445 9.53 -20.40 -26.59
CA PRO A 445 9.55 -19.61 -27.82
C PRO A 445 11.00 -19.30 -28.24
N TYR A 446 11.26 -19.39 -29.54
CA TYR A 446 12.54 -18.98 -30.13
C TYR A 446 12.32 -18.27 -31.47
N VAL A 447 13.34 -17.55 -31.92
CA VAL A 447 13.30 -16.76 -33.16
C VAL A 447 13.98 -17.51 -34.30
N SER A 448 13.38 -17.42 -35.49
CA SER A 448 13.81 -18.11 -36.71
C SER A 448 14.87 -17.28 -37.46
N ASN A 449 16.03 -17.88 -37.76
CA ASN A 449 17.08 -17.19 -38.49
C ASN A 449 16.69 -16.80 -39.92
N GLU A 450 15.71 -17.45 -40.52
CA GLU A 450 15.30 -17.16 -41.90
C GLU A 450 14.27 -16.03 -41.99
N THR A 451 13.29 -16.03 -41.08
CA THR A 451 12.19 -15.05 -41.13
C THR A 451 12.52 -13.75 -40.42
N GLY A 452 13.40 -13.77 -39.41
CA GLY A 452 13.63 -12.62 -38.53
C GLY A 452 12.68 -12.58 -37.32
N GLU A 453 11.61 -13.36 -37.34
CA GLU A 453 10.51 -13.32 -36.36
C GLU A 453 10.43 -14.60 -35.48
N TRP A 454 9.48 -14.64 -34.53
CA TRP A 454 9.17 -15.83 -33.75
C TRP A 454 8.79 -17.00 -34.66
N ILE A 455 9.41 -18.16 -34.44
CA ILE A 455 9.09 -19.35 -35.21
C ILE A 455 7.70 -19.90 -34.87
N THR A 456 6.97 -20.28 -35.90
CA THR A 456 5.65 -20.92 -35.77
C THR A 456 5.78 -22.43 -35.55
N ALA A 457 4.72 -23.07 -35.03
CA ALA A 457 4.70 -24.52 -34.85
C ALA A 457 4.82 -25.27 -36.19
N GLU A 458 4.22 -24.71 -37.24
CA GLU A 458 4.26 -25.22 -38.61
C GLU A 458 5.67 -25.15 -39.20
N GLN A 459 6.38 -24.04 -38.99
CA GLN A 459 7.77 -23.88 -39.43
C GLN A 459 8.71 -24.84 -38.68
N ALA A 460 8.63 -24.88 -37.34
CA ALA A 460 9.46 -25.76 -36.53
C ALA A 460 9.24 -27.25 -36.86
N GLY A 461 7.99 -27.61 -37.16
CA GLY A 461 7.57 -28.96 -37.57
C GLY A 461 7.89 -29.34 -39.02
N SER A 462 8.50 -28.44 -39.82
CA SER A 462 8.71 -28.62 -41.26
C SER A 462 10.16 -28.94 -41.60
N ALA A 463 10.40 -30.08 -42.26
CA ALA A 463 11.72 -30.39 -42.83
C ALA A 463 12.15 -29.33 -43.86
N ALA A 464 11.21 -28.77 -44.64
CA ALA A 464 11.52 -27.75 -45.64
C ALA A 464 12.08 -26.47 -45.01
N TYR A 465 11.63 -26.09 -43.81
CA TYR A 465 12.19 -24.96 -43.07
C TYR A 465 13.68 -25.19 -42.77
N TRP A 466 14.03 -26.34 -42.20
CA TRP A 466 15.43 -26.64 -41.82
C TRP A 466 16.37 -26.80 -43.01
N VAL A 467 15.86 -27.24 -44.17
CA VAL A 467 16.58 -27.24 -45.45
C VAL A 467 16.81 -25.80 -45.93
N SER A 468 15.77 -24.98 -45.90
CA SER A 468 15.83 -23.56 -46.27
C SER A 468 16.80 -22.78 -45.38
N HIS A 469 16.76 -23.02 -44.07
CA HIS A 469 17.67 -22.47 -43.06
C HIS A 469 19.15 -22.73 -43.37
N ALA A 470 19.50 -23.93 -43.85
CA ALA A 470 20.88 -24.26 -44.22
C ALA A 470 21.37 -23.53 -45.48
N ARG A 471 20.45 -23.09 -46.34
CA ARG A 471 20.72 -22.45 -47.64
C ARG A 471 20.69 -20.92 -47.57
N HIS A 472 19.77 -20.35 -46.81
CA HIS A 472 19.47 -18.92 -46.85
C HIS A 472 20.16 -18.12 -45.74
N THR A 473 20.12 -16.80 -45.89
CA THR A 473 20.74 -15.82 -45.01
C THR A 473 20.22 -15.90 -43.57
N VAL A 474 21.14 -15.87 -42.61
CA VAL A 474 20.83 -15.75 -41.18
C VAL A 474 20.53 -14.30 -40.81
N LYS A 475 19.28 -13.98 -40.51
CA LYS A 475 18.78 -12.64 -40.14
C LYS A 475 18.90 -12.36 -38.63
N PHE A 476 20.11 -12.50 -38.09
CA PHE A 476 20.34 -12.37 -36.64
C PHE A 476 20.02 -10.96 -36.10
N ALA A 477 20.24 -9.90 -36.87
CA ALA A 477 19.89 -8.54 -36.48
C ALA A 477 18.39 -8.39 -36.17
N GLU A 478 17.54 -8.89 -37.08
CA GLU A 478 16.08 -8.91 -36.91
C GLU A 478 15.66 -9.82 -35.75
N ASN A 479 16.32 -10.97 -35.59
CA ASN A 479 16.09 -11.86 -34.44
C ASN A 479 16.37 -11.17 -33.10
N ALA A 480 17.48 -10.44 -33.01
CA ALA A 480 17.84 -9.69 -31.82
C ALA A 480 16.80 -8.60 -31.53
N GLU A 481 16.38 -7.84 -32.55
CA GLU A 481 15.33 -6.83 -32.41
C GLU A 481 14.01 -7.43 -31.95
N CYS A 482 13.57 -8.54 -32.55
CA CYS A 482 12.33 -9.24 -32.20
C CYS A 482 12.31 -9.71 -30.73
N VAL A 483 13.43 -10.24 -30.23
CA VAL A 483 13.55 -10.67 -28.84
C VAL A 483 13.56 -9.48 -27.87
N LEU A 484 14.34 -8.45 -28.18
CA LEU A 484 14.49 -7.26 -27.33
C LEU A 484 13.21 -6.41 -27.29
N GLU A 485 12.43 -6.39 -28.38
CA GLU A 485 11.12 -5.75 -28.43
C GLU A 485 10.11 -6.44 -27.50
N ARG A 486 10.07 -7.78 -27.50
CA ARG A 486 9.18 -8.52 -26.59
C ARG A 486 9.62 -8.43 -25.13
N TYR A 487 10.93 -8.31 -24.89
CA TYR A 487 11.53 -8.35 -23.54
C TYR A 487 12.48 -7.16 -23.30
N PRO A 488 11.96 -5.96 -23.01
CA PRO A 488 12.74 -4.72 -22.93
C PRO A 488 13.70 -4.62 -21.72
N ASN A 489 13.65 -5.57 -20.79
CA ASN A 489 14.52 -5.66 -19.62
C ASN A 489 15.20 -7.05 -19.52
N ALA A 490 15.39 -7.73 -20.66
CA ALA A 490 15.91 -9.09 -20.69
C ALA A 490 17.34 -9.21 -20.15
N VAL A 491 17.58 -10.33 -19.46
CA VAL A 491 18.93 -10.83 -19.19
C VAL A 491 19.28 -11.86 -20.25
N VAL A 492 20.17 -11.49 -21.16
CA VAL A 492 20.66 -12.36 -22.23
C VAL A 492 21.85 -13.14 -21.72
N ILE A 493 21.71 -14.46 -21.59
CA ILE A 493 22.78 -15.38 -21.24
C ILE A 493 23.31 -16.02 -22.53
N GLU A 494 24.56 -15.77 -22.87
CA GLU A 494 25.24 -16.47 -23.95
C GLU A 494 25.67 -17.86 -23.47
N VAL A 495 24.97 -18.88 -23.96
CA VAL A 495 25.10 -20.28 -23.56
C VAL A 495 26.06 -20.97 -24.52
N GLY A 496 27.32 -20.55 -24.45
CA GLY A 496 28.41 -21.05 -25.29
C GLY A 496 29.73 -20.37 -24.96
N PRO A 497 30.79 -20.65 -25.73
CA PRO A 497 32.08 -19.98 -25.58
C PRO A 497 32.04 -18.51 -26.03
N GLY A 498 32.49 -17.60 -25.17
CA GLY A 498 32.67 -16.19 -25.52
C GLY A 498 31.48 -15.29 -25.19
N GLN A 499 31.33 -14.23 -25.98
CA GLN A 499 30.29 -13.19 -25.82
C GLN A 499 29.90 -12.54 -27.16
N THR A 500 30.07 -13.26 -28.26
CA THR A 500 29.91 -12.74 -29.61
C THR A 500 28.47 -12.30 -29.86
N LEU A 501 27.49 -13.16 -29.54
CA LEU A 501 26.08 -12.84 -29.79
C LEU A 501 25.60 -11.68 -28.92
N THR A 502 26.01 -11.64 -27.66
CA THR A 502 25.71 -10.52 -26.75
C THR A 502 26.28 -9.21 -27.29
N SER A 503 27.50 -9.23 -27.83
CA SER A 503 28.11 -8.05 -28.49
C SER A 503 27.36 -7.63 -29.76
N LEU A 504 26.77 -8.56 -30.50
CA LEU A 504 25.93 -8.26 -31.67
C LEU A 504 24.59 -7.66 -31.23
N MET A 505 23.91 -8.26 -30.25
CA MET A 505 22.63 -7.76 -29.73
C MET A 505 22.74 -6.35 -29.16
N ARG A 506 23.88 -5.99 -28.55
CA ARG A 506 24.19 -4.62 -28.08
C ARG A 506 24.19 -3.56 -29.18
N GLN A 507 24.34 -3.95 -30.45
CA GLN A 507 24.28 -3.02 -31.58
C GLN A 507 22.85 -2.71 -32.03
N SER A 508 21.86 -3.47 -31.55
CA SER A 508 20.46 -3.18 -31.81
C SER A 508 20.06 -1.86 -31.14
N VAL A 509 19.24 -1.07 -31.85
CA VAL A 509 18.64 0.16 -31.30
C VAL A 509 17.73 -0.10 -30.11
N ARG A 510 17.24 -1.33 -29.94
CA ARG A 510 16.40 -1.75 -28.83
C ARG A 510 17.20 -2.09 -27.56
N TRP A 511 18.53 -2.24 -27.65
CA TRP A 511 19.37 -2.52 -26.49
C TRP A 511 19.53 -1.26 -25.61
N GLY A 512 18.69 -1.15 -24.58
CA GLY A 512 18.75 -0.08 -23.56
C GLY A 512 19.53 -0.44 -22.28
N ALA A 513 19.58 0.53 -21.35
CA ALA A 513 20.26 0.42 -20.06
C ALA A 513 19.69 -0.67 -19.12
N GLU A 514 18.49 -1.19 -19.38
CA GLU A 514 17.87 -2.25 -18.59
C GLU A 514 18.31 -3.66 -19.00
N HIS A 515 18.88 -3.83 -20.19
CA HIS A 515 19.37 -5.12 -20.65
C HIS A 515 20.68 -5.49 -19.96
N ARG A 516 20.87 -6.79 -19.76
CA ARG A 516 22.11 -7.34 -19.20
C ARG A 516 22.58 -8.47 -20.09
N GLY A 517 23.89 -8.51 -20.33
CA GLY A 517 24.53 -9.55 -21.13
C GLY A 517 25.47 -10.36 -20.26
N VAL A 518 25.18 -11.64 -20.09
CA VAL A 518 25.89 -12.56 -19.21
C VAL A 518 26.54 -13.65 -20.06
N ARG A 519 27.81 -13.93 -19.84
CA ARG A 519 28.53 -14.99 -20.56
C ARG A 519 28.61 -16.26 -19.70
N THR A 520 28.64 -17.42 -20.33
CA THR A 520 28.81 -18.69 -19.62
C THR A 520 30.27 -19.14 -19.56
N LEU A 521 30.97 -19.08 -20.70
CA LEU A 521 32.37 -19.50 -20.84
C LEU A 521 33.25 -18.35 -21.33
N PRO A 522 34.55 -18.36 -21.03
CA PRO A 522 35.49 -17.41 -21.60
C PRO A 522 35.64 -17.61 -23.14
N PRO A 523 36.07 -16.58 -23.89
CA PRO A 523 36.26 -16.65 -25.34
C PRO A 523 37.48 -17.50 -25.79
N GLY A 524 38.15 -18.16 -24.85
CA GLY A 524 39.32 -19.01 -25.06
C GLY A 524 39.90 -19.48 -23.73
N ARG A 525 40.96 -20.30 -23.77
CA ARG A 525 41.71 -20.69 -22.56
C ARG A 525 42.37 -19.44 -21.95
N THR A 526 41.73 -18.89 -20.92
CA THR A 526 42.26 -17.80 -20.10
C THR A 526 42.71 -18.33 -18.74
N GLY A 527 43.55 -17.61 -18.03
CA GLY A 527 44.01 -18.03 -16.69
C GLY A 527 42.96 -17.93 -15.57
N ALA A 528 41.72 -17.49 -15.86
CA ALA A 528 40.70 -17.19 -14.86
C ALA A 528 39.81 -18.38 -14.44
N GLY A 529 39.89 -19.52 -15.14
CA GLY A 529 39.09 -20.73 -14.87
C GLY A 529 37.64 -20.64 -15.39
N GLU A 530 37.15 -21.72 -15.99
CA GLU A 530 35.80 -21.79 -16.60
C GLU A 530 34.70 -21.88 -15.55
N ARG A 531 34.95 -22.67 -14.50
CA ARG A 531 34.01 -22.80 -13.37
C ARG A 531 33.83 -21.48 -12.66
N ARG A 532 34.93 -20.76 -12.44
CA ARG A 532 34.93 -19.43 -11.85
C ARG A 532 34.07 -18.46 -12.65
N GLN A 533 34.28 -18.41 -13.97
CA GLN A 533 33.49 -17.56 -14.86
C GLN A 533 31.99 -17.86 -14.76
N TRP A 534 31.60 -19.14 -14.72
CA TRP A 534 30.20 -19.51 -14.55
C TRP A 534 29.63 -19.09 -13.18
N LEU A 535 30.39 -19.29 -12.10
CA LEU A 535 29.99 -18.83 -10.76
C LEU A 535 29.90 -17.31 -10.65
N ASP A 536 30.80 -16.57 -11.29
CA ASP A 536 30.73 -15.10 -11.35
C ASP A 536 29.45 -14.66 -12.08
N SER A 537 29.03 -15.40 -13.11
CA SER A 537 27.76 -15.18 -13.80
C SER A 537 26.56 -15.53 -12.91
N VAL A 538 26.61 -16.61 -12.12
CA VAL A 538 25.57 -16.93 -11.11
C VAL A 538 25.45 -15.82 -10.06
N ALA A 539 26.59 -15.30 -9.58
CA ALA A 539 26.67 -14.17 -8.66
C ALA A 539 26.07 -12.89 -9.26
N GLU A 540 26.37 -12.60 -10.53
CA GLU A 540 25.82 -11.46 -11.27
C GLU A 540 24.29 -11.56 -11.41
N LEU A 541 23.77 -12.74 -11.81
CA LEU A 541 22.33 -12.97 -11.92
C LEU A 541 21.61 -12.77 -10.58
N TRP A 542 22.15 -13.34 -9.50
CA TRP A 542 21.55 -13.20 -8.18
C TRP A 542 21.58 -11.76 -7.68
N SER A 543 22.70 -11.06 -7.87
CA SER A 543 22.81 -9.64 -7.51
C SER A 543 21.85 -8.76 -8.32
N GLY A 544 21.61 -9.12 -9.57
CA GLY A 544 20.64 -8.47 -10.47
C GLY A 544 19.17 -8.84 -10.21
N GLY A 545 18.88 -9.66 -9.21
CA GLY A 545 17.50 -9.97 -8.78
C GLY A 545 17.04 -11.39 -9.03
N GLN A 546 17.70 -12.14 -9.92
CA GLN A 546 17.26 -13.49 -10.33
C GLN A 546 17.30 -14.49 -9.17
N SER A 547 16.32 -15.39 -9.13
CA SER A 547 16.31 -16.49 -8.17
C SER A 547 17.28 -17.58 -8.59
N ILE A 548 18.09 -18.04 -7.62
CA ILE A 548 19.03 -19.15 -7.80
C ILE A 548 18.63 -20.28 -6.86
N ALA A 549 18.53 -21.50 -7.39
CA ALA A 549 18.29 -22.70 -6.62
C ALA A 549 19.60 -23.16 -5.95
N TRP A 550 20.04 -22.45 -4.91
CA TRP A 550 21.31 -22.71 -4.22
C TRP A 550 21.50 -24.16 -3.75
N LYS A 551 20.40 -24.84 -3.38
CA LYS A 551 20.46 -26.27 -3.01
C LYS A 551 21.02 -27.13 -4.13
N ALA A 552 20.66 -26.84 -5.39
CA ALA A 552 21.15 -27.56 -6.56
C ALA A 552 22.64 -27.33 -6.78
N LEU A 553 23.13 -26.11 -6.53
CA LEU A 553 24.55 -25.76 -6.63
C LEU A 553 25.43 -26.56 -5.64
N HIS A 554 24.93 -26.86 -4.44
CA HIS A 554 25.64 -27.70 -3.46
C HIS A 554 25.53 -29.21 -3.77
N GLY A 555 24.60 -29.61 -4.64
CA GLY A 555 24.33 -31.00 -4.97
C GLY A 555 24.05 -31.86 -3.73
N ASN A 556 24.67 -33.03 -3.66
CA ASN A 556 24.53 -33.99 -2.55
C ASN A 556 25.54 -33.78 -1.41
N ARG A 557 26.33 -32.69 -1.44
CA ARG A 557 27.35 -32.42 -0.41
C ARG A 557 26.68 -32.05 0.91
N VAL A 558 27.21 -32.58 2.01
CA VAL A 558 26.78 -32.23 3.36
C VAL A 558 27.39 -30.89 3.74
N ARG A 559 26.53 -29.90 4.00
CA ARG A 559 26.89 -28.56 4.48
C ARG A 559 26.17 -28.27 5.79
N ASN A 560 26.86 -27.57 6.68
CA ASN A 560 26.34 -27.21 7.99
C ASN A 560 26.02 -25.72 8.05
N ARG A 561 24.94 -25.37 8.75
CA ARG A 561 24.68 -23.97 9.10
C ARG A 561 25.62 -23.56 10.23
N VAL A 562 26.34 -22.47 10.03
CA VAL A 562 27.27 -21.90 11.02
C VAL A 562 26.75 -20.60 11.59
N GLU A 563 27.21 -20.24 12.78
CA GLU A 563 26.83 -18.98 13.42
C GLU A 563 27.57 -17.80 12.76
N LEU A 564 26.80 -17.05 11.98
CA LEU A 564 27.21 -15.81 11.34
C LEU A 564 26.50 -14.61 11.99
N PRO A 565 27.07 -13.40 11.92
CA PRO A 565 26.45 -12.19 12.42
C PRO A 565 24.99 -12.05 11.96
N THR A 566 24.14 -11.57 12.87
CA THR A 566 22.73 -11.30 12.56
C THR A 566 22.58 -9.99 11.77
N TYR A 567 21.37 -9.74 11.26
CA TYR A 567 21.05 -8.52 10.54
C TYR A 567 21.42 -7.25 11.34
N PRO A 568 22.14 -6.29 10.74
CA PRO A 568 22.49 -5.03 11.37
C PRO A 568 21.29 -4.08 11.32
N PHE A 569 20.38 -4.23 12.28
CA PHE A 569 19.29 -3.27 12.46
C PHE A 569 19.87 -1.86 12.67
N GLU A 570 19.50 -0.96 11.77
CA GLU A 570 19.78 0.47 11.83
C GLU A 570 18.81 1.09 12.83
N ARG A 571 19.17 0.97 14.11
CA ARG A 571 18.32 1.38 15.21
C ARG A 571 18.25 2.90 15.24
N GLN A 572 17.04 3.42 15.14
CA GLN A 572 16.72 4.78 15.56
C GLN A 572 16.03 4.72 16.92
N ARG A 573 16.15 5.79 17.71
CA ARG A 573 15.41 5.91 18.97
C ARG A 573 13.95 6.16 18.64
N TYR A 574 13.14 5.13 18.77
CA TYR A 574 11.69 5.26 18.79
C TYR A 574 11.24 5.20 20.25
N TRP A 575 10.98 6.35 20.83
CA TRP A 575 10.55 6.47 22.24
C TRP A 575 9.49 7.57 22.36
N ILE A 576 8.42 7.31 23.11
CA ILE A 576 7.44 8.33 23.47
C ILE A 576 7.98 9.02 24.72
N GLU A 577 8.56 10.21 24.55
CA GLU A 577 9.15 10.92 25.67
C GLU A 577 8.08 11.34 26.70
N PRO A 578 8.29 11.06 28.00
CA PRO A 578 7.39 11.55 29.03
C PRO A 578 7.46 13.08 29.06
N ARG A 579 6.31 13.75 28.91
CA ARG A 579 6.23 15.21 29.02
C ARG A 579 6.56 15.62 30.46
N LEU A 580 7.78 16.12 30.70
CA LEU A 580 8.10 16.88 31.90
C LEU A 580 7.44 18.26 31.79
N THR A 581 6.29 18.45 32.44
CA THR A 581 5.60 19.75 32.50
C THR A 581 5.68 20.36 33.90
N SER A 582 6.19 21.59 33.97
CA SER A 582 6.12 22.44 35.16
C SER A 582 4.68 22.93 35.37
N ALA A 583 4.26 22.96 36.64
CA ALA A 583 2.87 22.80 37.06
C ALA A 583 1.94 24.03 36.93
N ALA A 584 2.32 25.13 36.28
CA ALA A 584 1.52 26.36 36.33
C ALA A 584 1.02 26.90 34.98
N ALA A 585 1.56 26.46 33.84
CA ALA A 585 1.10 26.88 32.50
C ALA A 585 0.17 25.86 31.79
N SER A 586 -0.10 24.73 32.46
CA SER A 586 -0.73 23.53 31.87
C SER A 586 -2.27 23.55 31.81
N ALA A 587 -2.95 24.61 32.26
CA ALA A 587 -4.41 24.53 32.42
C ALA A 587 -5.21 24.66 31.11
N VAL A 588 -4.67 25.24 30.03
CA VAL A 588 -5.47 25.51 28.80
C VAL A 588 -4.75 25.17 27.48
N ARG A 589 -3.46 24.83 27.49
CA ARG A 589 -2.71 24.45 26.28
C ARG A 589 -2.15 23.04 26.41
N GLY A 590 -2.83 22.04 25.84
CA GLY A 590 -2.20 20.74 25.52
C GLY A 590 -2.67 19.50 26.27
N ARG A 591 -3.92 19.41 26.73
CA ARG A 591 -4.54 18.09 26.91
C ARG A 591 -5.03 17.60 25.55
N GLY A 592 -4.58 16.42 25.14
CA GLY A 592 -5.29 15.65 24.12
C GLY A 592 -6.69 15.30 24.62
N LEU A 593 -7.59 14.92 23.71
CA LEU A 593 -8.94 14.51 24.05
C LEU A 593 -8.89 13.22 24.87
N GLU A 594 -9.31 13.30 26.13
CA GLU A 594 -9.45 12.15 27.01
C GLU A 594 -10.76 11.43 26.69
N ARG A 595 -10.69 10.15 26.30
CA ARG A 595 -11.87 9.31 26.13
C ARG A 595 -12.51 9.09 27.51
N LEU A 596 -13.77 9.48 27.65
CA LEU A 596 -14.56 9.28 28.86
C LEU A 596 -15.08 7.84 28.94
N GLU A 597 -15.55 7.44 30.12
CA GLU A 597 -16.28 6.18 30.27
C GLU A 597 -17.70 6.29 29.67
N PRO A 598 -18.29 5.20 29.14
CA PRO A 598 -19.61 5.22 28.48
C PRO A 598 -20.74 5.89 29.28
N GLU A 599 -20.66 5.86 30.61
CA GLU A 599 -21.64 6.48 31.50
C GLU A 599 -21.61 8.01 31.45
N GLN A 600 -20.61 8.62 30.82
CA GLN A 600 -20.41 10.07 30.73
C GLN A 600 -20.63 10.62 29.32
N TRP A 601 -21.01 9.78 28.35
CA TRP A 601 -21.06 10.18 26.93
C TRP A 601 -22.29 10.96 26.49
N LEU A 602 -23.33 11.07 27.33
CA LEU A 602 -24.59 11.70 26.93
C LEU A 602 -24.63 13.16 27.36
N TYR A 603 -25.03 14.01 26.42
CA TYR A 603 -25.20 15.45 26.61
C TYR A 603 -26.57 15.89 26.07
N GLU A 604 -27.12 16.96 26.61
CA GLU A 604 -28.31 17.61 26.07
C GLU A 604 -28.09 19.12 25.85
N PRO A 605 -28.70 19.71 24.81
CA PRO A 605 -28.57 21.14 24.54
C PRO A 605 -29.40 21.97 25.52
N MET A 606 -28.79 23.04 26.04
CA MET A 606 -29.44 24.02 26.91
C MET A 606 -29.22 25.44 26.41
N PHE A 607 -30.23 26.29 26.52
CA PHE A 607 -30.13 27.71 26.16
C PHE A 607 -30.03 28.57 27.41
N ARG A 608 -28.93 29.32 27.53
CA ARG A 608 -28.70 30.21 28.67
C ARG A 608 -28.71 31.68 28.25
N PRO A 609 -29.41 32.56 28.97
CA PRO A 609 -29.35 34.00 28.73
C PRO A 609 -27.99 34.55 29.18
N THR A 610 -27.44 35.49 28.41
CA THR A 610 -26.17 36.19 28.71
C THR A 610 -26.43 37.67 29.04
N THR A 611 -25.39 38.42 29.41
CA THR A 611 -25.49 39.86 29.76
C THR A 611 -26.14 40.72 28.67
N SER A 612 -26.74 41.84 29.09
CA SER A 612 -27.48 42.79 28.25
C SER A 612 -26.69 43.26 27.02
N ILE A 613 -27.41 43.41 25.91
CA ILE A 613 -26.96 44.02 24.65
C ILE A 613 -26.26 45.37 24.93
N SER A 614 -25.01 45.48 24.50
CA SER A 614 -24.19 46.70 24.54
C SER A 614 -24.29 47.48 23.22
N THR A 615 -24.06 48.79 23.29
CA THR A 615 -23.94 49.64 22.11
C THR A 615 -22.56 49.48 21.49
N TRP A 616 -22.51 49.14 20.21
CA TRP A 616 -21.26 48.96 19.49
C TRP A 616 -20.62 50.31 19.16
N HIS A 617 -19.36 50.49 19.59
CA HIS A 617 -18.55 51.66 19.32
C HIS A 617 -17.17 51.22 18.78
N PRO A 618 -17.00 51.04 17.46
CA PRO A 618 -15.72 50.62 16.91
C PRO A 618 -14.66 51.71 17.12
N LYS A 619 -13.49 51.31 17.65
CA LYS A 619 -12.37 52.24 17.91
C LYS A 619 -11.49 52.51 16.68
N GLU A 620 -11.50 51.60 15.68
CA GLU A 620 -10.69 51.67 14.46
C GLU A 620 -11.46 51.13 13.24
N ARG A 621 -10.95 51.38 12.02
CA ARG A 621 -11.50 50.81 10.78
C ARG A 621 -11.24 49.31 10.74
N SER A 622 -12.30 48.52 10.61
CA SER A 622 -12.26 47.07 10.79
C SER A 622 -11.98 46.27 9.52
N GLY A 623 -11.92 46.89 8.35
CA GLY A 623 -11.85 46.19 7.05
C GLY A 623 -13.07 46.52 6.17
N LEU A 624 -13.20 45.88 5.01
CA LEU A 624 -14.30 46.09 4.06
C LEU A 624 -15.54 45.28 4.47
N TRP A 625 -16.70 45.91 4.50
CA TRP A 625 -18.00 45.24 4.70
C TRP A 625 -18.75 45.14 3.38
N VAL A 626 -19.16 43.94 3.00
CA VAL A 626 -20.00 43.66 1.84
C VAL A 626 -21.36 43.22 2.35
N VAL A 627 -22.41 43.98 2.06
CA VAL A 627 -23.77 43.72 2.56
C VAL A 627 -24.70 43.38 1.40
N PHE A 628 -25.25 42.19 1.42
CA PHE A 628 -26.25 41.70 0.46
C PHE A 628 -27.62 42.29 0.82
N GLU A 629 -28.16 43.19 -0.02
CA GLU A 629 -29.47 43.84 0.17
C GLU A 629 -30.64 42.88 -0.06
N GLU A 630 -31.65 42.92 0.80
CA GLU A 630 -32.89 42.15 0.64
C GLU A 630 -34.08 43.11 0.42
N GLU A 631 -34.96 43.23 1.41
CA GLU A 631 -36.10 44.13 1.42
C GLU A 631 -35.80 45.44 2.17
N ARG A 632 -36.42 46.53 1.71
CA ARG A 632 -36.30 47.83 2.38
C ARG A 632 -36.84 47.76 3.82
N GLY A 633 -35.96 48.01 4.79
CA GLY A 633 -36.26 47.99 6.22
C GLY A 633 -36.00 46.65 6.93
N GLY A 634 -35.44 45.65 6.24
CA GLY A 634 -35.00 44.37 6.83
C GLY A 634 -33.68 44.45 7.58
N TRP A 635 -33.16 43.30 8.05
CA TRP A 635 -31.91 43.23 8.83
C TRP A 635 -30.72 43.81 8.09
N MET A 636 -30.59 43.51 6.79
CA MET A 636 -29.47 43.96 5.95
C MET A 636 -29.41 45.49 5.84
N ASP A 637 -30.57 46.15 5.73
CA ASP A 637 -30.68 47.61 5.72
C ASP A 637 -30.24 48.23 7.05
N VAL A 638 -30.74 47.69 8.17
CA VAL A 638 -30.40 48.20 9.51
C VAL A 638 -28.90 48.02 9.77
N LEU A 639 -28.31 46.87 9.44
CA LEU A 639 -26.88 46.60 9.63
C LEU A 639 -26.01 47.50 8.76
N ALA A 640 -26.36 47.70 7.48
CA ALA A 640 -25.67 48.62 6.59
C ALA A 640 -25.70 50.06 7.13
N GLU A 641 -26.88 50.54 7.56
CA GLU A 641 -27.02 51.86 8.17
C GLU A 641 -26.11 51.99 9.40
N ARG A 642 -26.09 51.01 10.32
CA ARG A 642 -25.23 51.06 11.52
C ARG A 642 -23.75 51.11 11.16
N LEU A 643 -23.29 50.32 10.19
CA LEU A 643 -21.91 50.32 9.71
C LEU A 643 -21.51 51.68 9.09
N GLU A 644 -22.40 52.27 8.28
CA GLU A 644 -22.19 53.57 7.65
C GLU A 644 -22.14 54.70 8.69
N HIS A 645 -23.06 54.70 9.67
CA HIS A 645 -23.04 55.66 10.79
C HIS A 645 -21.78 55.52 11.65
N ALA A 646 -21.24 54.31 11.77
CA ALA A 646 -19.97 54.02 12.44
C ALA A 646 -18.73 54.28 11.55
N ASN A 647 -18.92 54.91 10.38
CA ASN A 647 -17.88 55.31 9.43
C ASN A 647 -17.01 54.13 8.93
N GLN A 648 -17.59 52.94 8.83
CA GLN A 648 -16.95 51.77 8.23
C GLN A 648 -17.10 51.81 6.68
N PRO A 649 -16.15 51.22 5.93
CA PRO A 649 -16.28 51.11 4.48
C PRO A 649 -17.28 49.98 4.14
N VAL A 650 -18.39 50.34 3.51
CA VAL A 650 -19.49 49.43 3.14
C VAL A 650 -19.68 49.43 1.63
N VAL A 651 -19.81 48.24 1.06
CA VAL A 651 -20.26 47.97 -0.30
C VAL A 651 -21.58 47.21 -0.21
N ARG A 652 -22.58 47.65 -0.96
CA ARG A 652 -23.92 47.03 -0.99
C ARG A 652 -24.07 46.24 -2.28
N ILE A 653 -24.68 45.06 -2.19
CA ILE A 653 -24.95 44.16 -3.32
C ILE A 653 -26.46 44.05 -3.49
N ARG A 654 -26.97 44.24 -4.69
CA ARG A 654 -28.41 44.11 -5.01
C ARG A 654 -28.61 43.02 -6.05
N GLU A 655 -29.75 42.33 -5.99
CA GLU A 655 -30.17 41.42 -7.05
C GLU A 655 -30.38 42.16 -8.38
N ALA A 656 -29.80 41.64 -9.46
CA ALA A 656 -29.94 42.13 -10.82
C ALA A 656 -29.92 40.96 -11.82
N ALA A 657 -30.34 41.20 -13.07
CA ALA A 657 -30.36 40.16 -14.10
C ALA A 657 -28.95 39.67 -14.51
N GLY A 658 -27.94 40.50 -14.29
CA GLY A 658 -26.53 40.20 -14.56
C GLY A 658 -25.60 41.07 -13.73
N PHE A 659 -24.29 40.86 -13.88
CA PHE A 659 -23.28 41.60 -13.14
C PHE A 659 -23.14 43.03 -13.68
N GLU A 660 -23.41 44.02 -12.84
CA GLU A 660 -23.27 45.44 -13.18
C GLU A 660 -22.79 46.29 -12.00
N ARG A 661 -21.99 47.33 -12.28
CA ARG A 661 -21.59 48.32 -11.26
C ARG A 661 -22.54 49.51 -11.30
N LEU A 662 -23.42 49.60 -10.31
CA LEU A 662 -24.44 50.66 -10.22
C LEU A 662 -23.87 51.98 -9.65
N SER A 663 -22.88 51.91 -8.76
CA SER A 663 -22.15 53.08 -8.24
C SER A 663 -20.76 52.70 -7.69
N GLU A 664 -20.04 53.63 -7.06
CA GLU A 664 -18.76 53.30 -6.41
C GLU A 664 -18.88 52.24 -5.31
N ARG A 665 -20.02 52.18 -4.61
CA ARG A 665 -20.26 51.29 -3.45
C ARG A 665 -21.52 50.42 -3.61
N LEU A 666 -22.05 50.29 -4.82
CA LEU A 666 -23.25 49.48 -5.11
C LEU A 666 -23.03 48.65 -6.38
N TYR A 667 -23.23 47.35 -6.28
CA TYR A 667 -23.11 46.39 -7.38
C TYR A 667 -24.43 45.60 -7.52
N GLY A 668 -24.78 45.25 -8.76
CA GLY A 668 -25.87 44.34 -9.10
C GLY A 668 -25.32 43.00 -9.55
N LEU A 669 -25.89 41.88 -9.10
CA LEU A 669 -25.59 40.54 -9.63
C LEU A 669 -26.78 39.60 -9.55
N ASN A 670 -26.73 38.53 -10.34
CA ASN A 670 -27.64 37.39 -10.27
C ASN A 670 -27.05 36.33 -9.33
N PRO A 671 -27.68 36.05 -8.19
CA PRO A 671 -27.20 35.08 -7.21
C PRO A 671 -27.29 33.61 -7.64
N ALA A 672 -28.09 33.27 -8.64
CA ALA A 672 -28.16 31.91 -9.16
C ALA A 672 -26.98 31.60 -10.12
N ARG A 673 -26.10 32.57 -10.36
CA ARG A 673 -25.01 32.50 -11.34
C ARG A 673 -23.65 32.58 -10.63
N PRO A 674 -23.01 31.42 -10.34
CA PRO A 674 -21.74 31.34 -9.63
C PRO A 674 -20.65 32.27 -10.19
N GLU A 675 -20.59 32.41 -11.52
CA GLU A 675 -19.59 33.20 -12.22
C GLU A 675 -19.64 34.70 -11.86
N GLN A 676 -20.78 35.22 -11.42
CA GLN A 676 -20.94 36.63 -11.09
C GLN A 676 -20.39 37.00 -9.71
N TYR A 677 -20.33 36.03 -8.78
CA TYR A 677 -19.69 36.24 -7.49
C TYR A 677 -18.18 36.42 -7.64
N ALA A 678 -17.55 35.69 -8.57
CA ALA A 678 -16.13 35.89 -8.89
C ALA A 678 -15.87 37.31 -9.42
N LEU A 679 -16.67 37.76 -10.41
CA LEU A 679 -16.60 39.13 -10.94
C LEU A 679 -16.78 40.21 -9.86
N LEU A 680 -17.68 39.97 -8.89
CA LEU A 680 -17.85 40.86 -7.76
C LEU A 680 -16.58 40.97 -6.93
N PHE A 681 -16.02 39.84 -6.51
CA PHE A 681 -14.85 39.87 -5.63
C PHE A 681 -13.59 40.36 -6.34
N ASP A 682 -13.43 40.09 -7.64
CA ASP A 682 -12.35 40.67 -8.46
C ASP A 682 -12.46 42.20 -8.51
N ALA A 683 -13.66 42.75 -8.67
CA ALA A 683 -13.89 44.19 -8.62
C ALA A 683 -13.56 44.81 -7.24
N LEU A 684 -13.57 44.01 -6.17
CA LEU A 684 -13.28 44.42 -4.79
C LEU A 684 -11.82 44.17 -4.36
N ALA A 685 -11.00 43.51 -5.19
CA ALA A 685 -9.63 43.05 -4.88
C ALA A 685 -8.59 44.13 -4.58
N ALA A 686 -8.92 45.41 -4.74
CA ALA A 686 -8.00 46.53 -4.52
C ALA A 686 -7.77 46.91 -3.03
N GLY A 687 -8.49 46.28 -2.09
CA GLY A 687 -8.46 46.62 -0.66
C GLY A 687 -7.40 45.87 0.16
N LYS A 688 -6.65 46.59 1.03
CA LYS A 688 -5.81 45.98 2.09
C LYS A 688 -6.63 45.86 3.39
N GLY A 689 -6.92 44.63 3.83
CA GLY A 689 -7.60 44.35 5.11
C GLY A 689 -8.63 43.22 5.04
N PRO A 690 -9.18 42.76 6.19
CA PRO A 690 -10.16 41.68 6.21
C PRO A 690 -11.45 42.09 5.52
N MET A 691 -12.05 41.17 4.77
CA MET A 691 -13.36 41.37 4.14
C MET A 691 -14.43 40.63 4.93
N ARG A 692 -15.52 41.31 5.24
CA ARG A 692 -16.67 40.73 5.94
C ARG A 692 -17.89 40.77 5.05
N VAL A 693 -18.43 39.62 4.74
CA VAL A 693 -19.63 39.48 3.93
C VAL A 693 -20.81 39.24 4.86
N ILE A 694 -21.78 40.16 4.88
CA ILE A 694 -23.04 40.02 5.60
C ILE A 694 -24.11 39.60 4.59
N CYS A 695 -24.78 38.47 4.88
CA CYS A 695 -25.89 37.96 4.10
C CYS A 695 -26.93 37.27 5.00
N SER A 696 -28.05 36.84 4.41
CA SER A 696 -29.11 36.08 5.07
C SER A 696 -29.34 34.76 4.36
N CYS A 697 -29.86 33.76 5.09
CA CYS A 697 -29.94 32.38 4.64
C CYS A 697 -30.90 32.13 3.45
N CYS A 698 -31.82 33.06 3.11
CA CYS A 698 -33.03 32.69 2.35
C CYS A 698 -33.44 33.57 1.17
N SER A 699 -32.68 34.57 0.77
CA SER A 699 -33.27 35.67 -0.01
C SER A 699 -32.75 35.83 -1.44
N TRP A 700 -32.07 34.82 -1.98
CA TRP A 700 -31.29 35.00 -3.21
C TRP A 700 -31.58 33.96 -4.31
N THR A 701 -32.71 33.27 -4.27
CA THR A 701 -33.20 32.49 -5.42
C THR A 701 -34.72 32.62 -5.50
N GLN A 702 -35.25 33.22 -6.57
CA GLN A 702 -36.70 33.24 -6.87
C GLN A 702 -37.23 31.90 -7.42
N GLU A 703 -36.40 30.84 -7.46
CA GLU A 703 -36.85 29.52 -7.91
C GLU A 703 -37.66 28.84 -6.79
N ASP A 704 -38.74 28.13 -7.17
CA ASP A 704 -39.64 27.33 -6.31
C ASP A 704 -38.94 26.15 -5.56
N SER A 705 -37.61 26.21 -5.39
CA SER A 705 -36.78 25.24 -4.69
C SER A 705 -36.82 25.47 -3.19
N SER A 706 -37.09 24.40 -2.42
CA SER A 706 -37.10 24.43 -0.95
C SER A 706 -35.71 24.70 -0.34
N PHE A 707 -34.63 24.62 -1.13
CA PHE A 707 -33.24 24.71 -0.67
C PHE A 707 -32.38 25.75 -1.38
N GLY A 708 -32.94 26.57 -2.29
CA GLY A 708 -32.15 27.52 -3.09
C GLY A 708 -31.32 28.53 -2.29
N GLY A 709 -31.76 28.90 -1.08
CA GLY A 709 -30.96 29.72 -0.15
C GLY A 709 -29.67 29.04 0.36
N VAL A 710 -29.69 27.72 0.53
CA VAL A 710 -28.51 26.92 0.91
C VAL A 710 -27.54 26.81 -0.27
N THR A 711 -28.06 26.61 -1.48
CA THR A 711 -27.26 26.57 -2.72
C THR A 711 -26.57 27.91 -2.96
N GLY A 712 -27.30 29.03 -2.83
CA GLY A 712 -26.71 30.37 -2.94
C GLY A 712 -25.65 30.65 -1.88
N PHE A 713 -25.84 30.18 -0.64
CA PHE A 713 -24.83 30.26 0.42
C PHE A 713 -23.54 29.52 0.04
N LEU A 714 -23.64 28.31 -0.51
CA LEU A 714 -22.48 27.54 -0.96
C LEU A 714 -21.73 28.25 -2.09
N GLN A 715 -22.43 28.81 -3.07
CA GLN A 715 -21.82 29.54 -4.18
C GLN A 715 -21.10 30.80 -3.70
N LEU A 716 -21.74 31.59 -2.83
CA LEU A 716 -21.13 32.76 -2.19
C LEU A 716 -19.88 32.37 -1.40
N SER A 717 -19.99 31.30 -0.61
CA SER A 717 -18.88 30.76 0.19
C SER A 717 -17.67 30.41 -0.68
N ARG A 718 -17.88 29.73 -1.81
CA ARG A 718 -16.81 29.38 -2.77
C ARG A 718 -16.13 30.58 -3.37
N ALA A 719 -16.91 31.52 -3.89
CA ALA A 719 -16.37 32.71 -4.52
C ALA A 719 -15.59 33.58 -3.52
N LEU A 720 -16.10 33.68 -2.28
CA LEU A 720 -15.43 34.37 -1.18
C LEU A 720 -14.10 33.70 -0.82
N GLN A 721 -14.06 32.36 -0.79
CA GLN A 721 -12.85 31.60 -0.54
C GLN A 721 -11.80 31.80 -1.64
N ALA A 722 -12.18 31.64 -2.90
CA ALA A 722 -11.28 31.81 -4.04
C ALA A 722 -10.61 33.19 -4.01
N HIS A 723 -11.38 34.22 -3.67
CA HIS A 723 -10.87 35.56 -3.47
C HIS A 723 -9.92 35.70 -2.27
N ALA A 724 -10.29 35.17 -1.10
CA ALA A 724 -9.48 35.23 0.12
C ALA A 724 -8.12 34.56 -0.06
N GLY A 725 -8.09 33.41 -0.75
CA GLY A 725 -6.88 32.69 -1.10
C GLY A 725 -5.96 33.47 -2.04
N ALA A 726 -6.51 34.09 -3.10
CA ALA A 726 -5.74 34.89 -4.04
C ALA A 726 -5.19 36.20 -3.43
N ALA A 727 -5.96 36.83 -2.52
CA ALA A 727 -5.60 38.12 -1.92
C ALA A 727 -4.75 38.00 -0.63
N GLY A 728 -4.61 36.80 -0.06
CA GLY A 728 -3.91 36.58 1.22
C GLY A 728 -4.56 37.27 2.43
N ASN A 729 -5.85 37.60 2.33
CA ASN A 729 -6.62 38.32 3.35
C ASN A 729 -7.57 37.38 4.09
N SER A 730 -7.89 37.67 5.36
CA SER A 730 -8.93 36.93 6.07
C SER A 730 -10.33 37.32 5.60
N ALA A 731 -11.19 36.31 5.43
CA ALA A 731 -12.59 36.48 5.04
C ALA A 731 -13.52 36.07 6.18
N HIS A 732 -14.48 36.93 6.52
CA HIS A 732 -15.52 36.59 7.49
C HIS A 732 -16.87 36.46 6.77
N LEU A 733 -17.55 35.34 7.00
CA LEU A 733 -18.90 35.12 6.52
C LEU A 733 -19.87 35.28 7.70
N CYS A 734 -20.69 36.31 7.62
CA CYS A 734 -21.58 36.75 8.68
C CYS A 734 -23.03 36.57 8.24
N VAL A 735 -23.70 35.58 8.80
CA VAL A 735 -25.08 35.22 8.44
C VAL A 735 -26.05 35.70 9.50
N VAL A 736 -27.08 36.41 9.09
CA VAL A 736 -28.22 36.79 9.95
C VAL A 736 -29.47 36.13 9.42
N THR A 737 -30.20 35.44 10.28
CA THR A 737 -31.41 34.69 9.92
C THR A 737 -32.38 34.67 11.10
N GLU A 738 -33.55 34.09 10.91
CA GLU A 738 -34.55 33.87 11.96
C GLU A 738 -35.12 32.44 11.86
N GLY A 739 -35.64 31.92 12.97
CA GLY A 739 -36.33 30.63 13.00
C GLY A 739 -35.42 29.41 13.08
N LEU A 740 -34.18 29.55 13.58
CA LEU A 740 -33.32 28.38 13.86
C LEU A 740 -33.74 27.69 15.16
N TYR A 741 -33.98 28.48 16.21
CA TYR A 741 -34.33 27.96 17.52
C TYR A 741 -35.58 28.63 18.07
N ASN A 742 -36.44 27.82 18.68
CA ASN A 742 -37.53 28.31 19.50
C ASN A 742 -37.02 28.66 20.90
N ILE A 743 -36.99 29.95 21.22
CA ILE A 743 -36.65 30.46 22.54
C ILE A 743 -37.86 31.22 23.10
N ALA A 744 -38.31 30.82 24.29
CA ALA A 744 -39.38 31.51 25.02
C ALA A 744 -40.77 31.57 24.32
N GLY A 745 -41.13 30.55 23.53
CA GLY A 745 -42.50 30.35 23.05
C GLY A 745 -42.81 30.95 21.67
N GLU A 746 -41.80 31.05 20.82
CA GLU A 746 -41.97 31.36 19.39
C GLU A 746 -42.40 30.11 18.64
N THR A 747 -43.16 30.21 17.55
CA THR A 747 -43.86 29.04 16.99
C THR A 747 -43.48 28.68 15.56
N ASP A 748 -42.30 29.06 15.06
CA ASP A 748 -41.92 28.80 13.66
C ASP A 748 -40.43 28.45 13.49
N VAL A 749 -40.04 27.23 13.87
CA VAL A 749 -38.73 26.66 13.54
C VAL A 749 -38.72 26.24 12.06
N ARG A 750 -37.70 26.67 11.32
CA ARG A 750 -37.51 26.46 9.88
C ARG A 750 -36.33 25.55 9.60
N PRO A 751 -36.54 24.23 9.44
CA PRO A 751 -35.45 23.26 9.34
C PRO A 751 -34.45 23.53 8.21
N GLU A 752 -34.92 24.04 7.08
CA GLU A 752 -34.10 24.41 5.92
C GLU A 752 -33.02 25.45 6.25
N ARG A 753 -33.31 26.37 7.18
CA ARG A 753 -32.38 27.43 7.60
C ARG A 753 -31.26 26.89 8.51
N MET A 754 -31.52 25.79 9.22
CA MET A 754 -30.56 25.18 10.13
C MET A 754 -29.39 24.51 9.39
N MET A 755 -29.57 24.17 8.12
CA MET A 755 -28.51 23.60 7.27
C MET A 755 -27.28 24.53 7.18
N VAL A 756 -27.49 25.84 7.13
CA VAL A 756 -26.41 26.84 7.09
C VAL A 756 -25.56 26.82 8.37
N ALA A 757 -26.17 26.50 9.52
CA ALA A 757 -25.43 26.34 10.78
C ALA A 757 -24.46 25.14 10.72
N GLY A 758 -24.90 24.02 10.13
CA GLY A 758 -24.07 22.83 9.91
C GLY A 758 -22.96 23.08 8.90
N LEU A 759 -23.28 23.69 7.75
CA LEU A 759 -22.29 24.07 6.72
C LEU A 759 -21.22 25.01 7.29
N GLY A 760 -21.65 26.00 8.07
CA GLY A 760 -20.74 26.95 8.70
C GLY A 760 -19.72 26.33 9.66
N GLN A 761 -20.06 25.19 10.31
CA GLN A 761 -19.09 24.45 11.14
C GLN A 761 -17.93 23.91 10.32
N VAL A 762 -18.25 23.32 9.16
CA VAL A 762 -17.27 22.69 8.27
C VAL A 762 -16.47 23.76 7.53
N TRP A 763 -17.12 24.84 7.10
CA TRP A 763 -16.48 25.96 6.41
C TRP A 763 -15.29 26.56 7.17
N MET A 764 -15.40 26.73 8.49
CA MET A 764 -14.28 27.24 9.30
C MET A 764 -13.09 26.27 9.38
N GLN A 765 -13.32 24.99 9.14
CA GLN A 765 -12.29 23.95 9.16
C GLN A 765 -11.60 23.84 7.81
N GLU A 766 -12.38 23.98 6.73
CA GLU A 766 -11.86 23.96 5.36
C GLU A 766 -11.08 25.24 5.00
N HIS A 767 -11.25 26.34 5.75
CA HIS A 767 -10.68 27.65 5.40
C HIS A 767 -9.97 28.34 6.58
N ALA A 768 -8.65 28.12 6.67
CA ALA A 768 -7.86 28.40 7.87
C ALA A 768 -7.65 29.91 8.21
N LEU A 769 -7.92 30.82 7.27
CA LEU A 769 -7.87 32.29 7.48
C LEU A 769 -9.27 32.92 7.59
N SER A 770 -10.32 32.11 7.67
CA SER A 770 -11.70 32.58 7.57
C SER A 770 -12.51 32.31 8.84
N ALA A 771 -13.53 33.12 9.10
CA ALA A 771 -14.39 32.99 10.29
C ALA A 771 -15.89 33.05 9.95
N PHE A 772 -16.66 32.11 10.50
CA PHE A 772 -18.10 32.02 10.28
C PHE A 772 -18.85 32.48 11.53
N HIS A 773 -19.77 33.42 11.32
CA HIS A 773 -20.63 33.96 12.37
C HIS A 773 -22.09 33.78 11.98
N LEU A 774 -22.90 33.28 12.91
CA LEU A 774 -24.34 33.05 12.68
C LEU A 774 -25.17 33.69 13.79
N ALA A 775 -26.08 34.57 13.40
CA ALA A 775 -27.04 35.21 14.28
C ALA A 775 -28.47 34.76 13.92
N ASP A 776 -29.15 34.14 14.88
CA ASP A 776 -30.60 33.91 14.84
C ASP A 776 -31.28 35.08 15.57
N ALA A 777 -31.85 36.03 14.83
CA ALA A 777 -32.36 37.29 15.37
C ALA A 777 -33.78 37.59 14.88
N LEU A 778 -34.72 37.65 15.81
CA LEU A 778 -36.10 38.06 15.50
C LEU A 778 -36.20 39.58 15.47
N MET A 779 -36.62 40.14 14.33
CA MET A 779 -36.68 41.59 14.12
C MET A 779 -37.68 42.27 15.08
N PRO A 780 -37.24 43.25 15.91
CA PRO A 780 -38.16 44.01 16.75
C PRO A 780 -39.04 44.97 15.94
N ASN A 781 -40.31 45.10 16.32
CA ASN A 781 -41.25 46.05 15.70
C ASN A 781 -40.84 47.54 15.81
N ARG A 782 -39.95 47.89 16.76
CA ARG A 782 -39.45 49.27 16.94
C ARG A 782 -38.05 49.41 16.36
N ARG A 783 -37.88 50.35 15.42
CA ARG A 783 -36.58 50.63 14.76
C ARG A 783 -35.44 50.94 15.74
N SER A 784 -35.71 51.58 16.88
CA SER A 784 -34.68 51.84 17.90
C SER A 784 -34.20 50.58 18.63
N GLN A 785 -35.07 49.58 18.79
CA GLN A 785 -34.71 48.28 19.36
C GLN A 785 -33.98 47.42 18.32
N ALA A 786 -34.43 47.46 17.06
CA ALA A 786 -33.72 46.83 15.95
C ALA A 786 -32.30 47.37 15.80
N ALA A 787 -32.11 48.70 15.94
CA ALA A 787 -30.78 49.32 15.92
C ALA A 787 -29.87 48.88 17.08
N ALA A 788 -30.42 48.79 18.30
CA ALA A 788 -29.66 48.29 19.46
C ALA A 788 -29.27 46.81 19.30
N MET A 789 -30.17 45.98 18.76
CA MET A 789 -29.88 44.58 18.48
C MET A 789 -28.87 44.43 17.34
N ALA A 790 -28.96 45.26 16.29
CA ALA A 790 -27.99 45.30 15.20
C ALA A 790 -26.58 45.66 15.71
N ASP A 791 -26.46 46.59 16.66
CA ASP A 791 -25.19 46.88 17.33
C ASP A 791 -24.63 45.64 18.03
N ALA A 792 -25.47 44.88 18.75
CA ALA A 792 -25.04 43.63 19.41
C ALA A 792 -24.54 42.58 18.41
N ILE A 793 -25.26 42.43 17.30
CA ILE A 793 -24.91 41.48 16.22
C ILE A 793 -23.55 41.88 15.62
N LEU A 794 -23.34 43.16 15.31
CA LEU A 794 -22.07 43.66 14.78
C LEU A 794 -20.92 43.51 15.77
N GLU A 795 -21.16 43.72 17.07
CA GLU A 795 -20.17 43.48 18.12
C GLU A 795 -19.76 41.99 18.18
N ASP A 796 -20.71 41.08 18.09
CA ASP A 796 -20.45 39.64 18.08
C ASP A 796 -19.73 39.19 16.79
N PHE A 797 -20.05 39.77 15.63
CA PHE A 797 -19.30 39.54 14.37
C PHE A 797 -17.85 40.05 14.42
N MET A 798 -17.53 40.93 15.38
CA MET A 798 -16.19 41.48 15.56
C MET A 798 -15.38 40.79 16.65
N SER A 799 -16.03 40.32 17.73
CA SER A 799 -15.34 39.95 18.97
C SER A 799 -15.60 38.52 19.46
N ALA A 800 -16.64 37.85 18.96
CA ALA A 800 -17.01 36.52 19.45
C ALA A 800 -16.17 35.42 18.79
N PRO A 801 -15.90 34.30 19.51
CA PRO A 801 -15.36 33.09 18.89
C PRO A 801 -16.31 32.61 17.78
N ALA A 802 -15.76 32.39 16.59
CA ALA A 802 -16.50 31.88 15.44
C ALA A 802 -17.14 30.51 15.74
N GLY A 803 -18.24 30.20 15.05
CA GLY A 803 -18.81 28.84 15.04
C GLY A 803 -19.89 28.50 16.06
N SER A 804 -20.29 29.36 17.00
CA SER A 804 -21.55 29.14 17.73
C SER A 804 -22.63 30.07 17.22
N PRO A 805 -23.85 29.57 16.94
CA PRO A 805 -25.01 30.43 16.74
C PRO A 805 -25.22 31.34 17.96
N ARG A 806 -25.51 32.62 17.70
CA ARG A 806 -25.94 33.61 18.69
C ARG A 806 -27.41 33.90 18.48
N ILE A 807 -28.20 33.82 19.53
CA ILE A 807 -29.66 33.95 19.42
C ILE A 807 -30.08 35.24 20.11
N TYR A 808 -30.80 36.10 19.40
CA TYR A 808 -31.22 37.41 19.87
C TYR A 808 -32.74 37.47 19.91
N ARG A 809 -33.29 37.67 21.11
CA ARG A 809 -34.73 37.77 21.39
C ARG A 809 -35.00 38.93 22.32
N GLY A 810 -35.83 39.88 21.90
CA GLY A 810 -36.10 41.09 22.67
C GLY A 810 -34.81 41.88 22.97
N ASN A 811 -34.49 42.11 24.24
CA ASN A 811 -33.25 42.78 24.66
C ASN A 811 -32.23 41.81 25.28
N GLN A 812 -32.32 40.52 24.94
CA GLN A 812 -31.49 39.46 25.51
C GLN A 812 -30.78 38.67 24.42
N ARG A 813 -29.54 38.29 24.73
CA ARG A 813 -28.72 37.38 23.94
C ARG A 813 -28.66 36.03 24.63
N TRP A 814 -28.92 34.96 23.89
CA TRP A 814 -28.89 33.58 24.36
C TRP A 814 -27.77 32.80 23.68
N MET A 815 -27.18 31.86 24.42
CA MET A 815 -26.17 30.92 23.91
C MET A 815 -26.62 29.48 24.13
N ARG A 816 -26.37 28.63 23.14
CA ARG A 816 -26.53 27.18 23.25
C ARG A 816 -25.29 26.58 23.91
N GLU A 817 -25.50 25.91 25.04
CA GLU A 817 -24.51 25.13 25.80
C GLU A 817 -24.96 23.66 25.84
N TYR A 818 -24.08 22.76 26.29
CA TYR A 818 -24.37 21.33 26.41
C TYR A 818 -24.05 20.85 27.80
N GLU A 819 -25.02 20.21 28.45
CA GLU A 819 -24.86 19.68 29.81
C GLU A 819 -24.81 18.16 29.81
N PRO A 820 -23.92 17.53 30.60
CA PRO A 820 -23.89 16.08 30.75
C PRO A 820 -25.20 15.54 31.33
N VAL A 821 -25.77 14.54 30.67
CA VAL A 821 -26.97 13.84 31.15
C VAL A 821 -26.55 12.71 32.10
N HIS A 822 -26.88 12.90 33.38
CA HIS A 822 -26.72 11.88 34.40
C HIS A 822 -27.97 11.00 34.44
N ALA A 823 -27.84 9.73 34.05
CA ALA A 823 -28.91 8.76 34.21
C ALA A 823 -29.17 8.53 35.71
N ASN A 824 -30.39 8.82 36.17
CA ASN A 824 -30.76 8.55 37.55
C ASN A 824 -31.13 7.06 37.67
N ARG A 825 -30.59 6.36 38.68
CA ARG A 825 -30.81 4.90 38.85
C ARG A 825 -32.28 4.51 39.03
N GLN A 826 -33.16 5.45 39.41
CA GLN A 826 -34.60 5.23 39.55
C GLN A 826 -35.37 5.30 38.22
N ASP A 827 -34.80 5.90 37.17
CA ASP A 827 -35.43 6.00 35.83
C ASP A 827 -35.04 4.82 34.91
N ALA A 828 -34.13 3.95 35.37
CA ALA A 828 -33.65 2.78 34.63
C ALA A 828 -34.70 1.64 34.55
N ASP A 829 -35.78 1.74 35.33
CA ASP A 829 -36.92 0.80 35.31
C ASP A 829 -37.98 1.18 34.24
N ASN A 830 -37.65 2.03 33.26
CA ASN A 830 -38.51 2.23 32.10
C ASN A 830 -38.54 0.96 31.23
N GLU A 831 -39.50 0.07 31.52
CA GLU A 831 -39.79 -1.22 30.86
C GLU A 831 -40.14 -1.11 29.36
N ILE A 832 -40.27 0.10 28.82
CA ILE A 832 -40.84 0.42 27.49
C ILE A 832 -40.08 -0.28 26.33
N ALA A 833 -38.75 -0.42 26.39
CA ALA A 833 -37.99 -1.04 25.30
C ALA A 833 -37.99 -2.58 25.31
N HIS A 834 -38.46 -3.19 26.39
CA HIS A 834 -38.42 -4.65 26.55
C HIS A 834 -39.81 -5.30 26.50
N THR A 835 -40.85 -4.52 26.22
CA THR A 835 -42.21 -5.01 25.98
C THR A 835 -42.25 -5.94 24.77
N ALA A 836 -43.15 -6.92 24.81
CA ALA A 836 -43.44 -7.72 23.63
C ALA A 836 -44.11 -6.83 22.57
N GLY A 837 -43.71 -6.94 21.30
CA GLY A 837 -44.23 -6.02 20.30
C GLY A 837 -43.46 -5.95 18.98
N THR A 838 -43.85 -4.99 18.15
CA THR A 838 -43.31 -4.80 16.80
C THR A 838 -42.43 -3.55 16.75
N TYR A 839 -41.15 -3.73 16.43
CA TYR A 839 -40.15 -2.66 16.33
C TYR A 839 -39.74 -2.45 14.87
N LEU A 840 -39.84 -1.22 14.39
CA LEU A 840 -39.44 -0.86 13.02
C LEU A 840 -38.04 -0.25 13.02
N LEU A 841 -37.14 -0.82 12.22
CA LEU A 841 -35.80 -0.28 11.95
C LEU A 841 -35.77 0.21 10.49
N ILE A 842 -35.90 1.51 10.29
CA ILE A 842 -36.12 2.15 8.99
C ILE A 842 -34.85 2.90 8.60
N GLY A 843 -34.08 2.40 7.66
CA GLY A 843 -32.71 2.89 7.46
C GLY A 843 -31.78 1.86 6.87
N PRO A 844 -30.52 2.24 6.56
CA PRO A 844 -29.48 1.28 6.27
C PRO A 844 -29.27 0.41 7.51
N PHE A 845 -29.27 -0.92 7.38
CA PHE A 845 -29.08 -1.85 8.50
C PHE A 845 -27.61 -1.93 8.95
N ASP A 846 -27.07 -0.77 9.35
CA ASP A 846 -25.71 -0.52 9.77
C ASP A 846 -25.45 -0.92 11.24
N ARG A 847 -24.25 -0.63 11.74
CA ARG A 847 -23.84 -1.00 13.11
C ARG A 847 -24.68 -0.34 14.20
N LYS A 848 -25.20 0.87 13.97
CA LYS A 848 -26.07 1.57 14.95
C LYS A 848 -27.38 0.82 15.08
N MET A 849 -27.98 0.45 13.94
CA MET A 849 -29.21 -0.34 13.90
C MET A 849 -29.02 -1.73 14.47
N GLN A 850 -27.93 -2.41 14.11
CA GLN A 850 -27.59 -3.74 14.62
C GLN A 850 -27.41 -3.74 16.15
N ALA A 851 -26.75 -2.72 16.71
CA ALA A 851 -26.58 -2.57 18.15
C ALA A 851 -27.91 -2.32 18.87
N PHE A 852 -28.81 -1.52 18.28
CA PHE A 852 -30.15 -1.32 18.83
C PHE A 852 -30.99 -2.60 18.79
N ALA A 853 -31.00 -3.31 17.66
CA ALA A 853 -31.69 -4.58 17.52
C ALA A 853 -31.21 -5.60 18.57
N GLN A 854 -29.89 -5.63 18.83
CA GLN A 854 -29.31 -6.48 19.87
C GLN A 854 -29.70 -6.06 21.29
N TYR A 855 -29.82 -4.74 21.55
CA TYR A 855 -30.31 -4.22 22.82
C TYR A 855 -31.76 -4.67 23.09
N LEU A 856 -32.64 -4.60 22.08
CA LEU A 856 -34.05 -5.00 22.22
C LEU A 856 -34.20 -6.46 22.68
N VAL A 857 -33.34 -7.37 22.21
CA VAL A 857 -33.43 -8.81 22.50
C VAL A 857 -32.63 -9.26 23.74
N GLN A 858 -32.10 -8.32 24.54
CA GLN A 858 -31.44 -8.67 25.79
C GLN A 858 -32.41 -9.35 26.78
N PRO A 859 -31.91 -10.25 27.66
CA PRO A 859 -32.75 -10.94 28.64
C PRO A 859 -33.54 -9.95 29.50
N SER A 860 -34.87 -10.05 29.46
CA SER A 860 -35.82 -9.20 30.19
C SER A 860 -36.71 -10.05 31.11
N PRO A 861 -37.21 -9.50 32.23
CA PRO A 861 -38.18 -10.17 33.10
C PRO A 861 -39.47 -10.59 32.39
N ASP A 862 -39.87 -9.86 31.34
CA ASP A 862 -40.96 -10.22 30.43
C ASP A 862 -40.37 -10.67 29.07
N PRO A 863 -40.31 -11.99 28.79
CA PRO A 863 -39.66 -12.55 27.61
C PRO A 863 -40.59 -12.62 26.39
N GLY A 864 -41.69 -11.87 26.36
CA GLY A 864 -42.65 -11.94 25.25
C GLY A 864 -42.03 -11.69 23.87
N LEU A 865 -42.70 -12.18 22.83
CA LEU A 865 -42.18 -12.19 21.46
C LEU A 865 -41.88 -10.78 20.95
N LYS A 866 -40.66 -10.57 20.47
CA LYS A 866 -40.21 -9.32 19.84
C LYS A 866 -40.08 -9.51 18.34
N ARG A 867 -40.82 -8.71 17.58
CA ARG A 867 -40.76 -8.70 16.11
C ARG A 867 -39.94 -7.51 15.66
N ILE A 868 -38.85 -7.76 14.93
CA ILE A 868 -37.95 -6.72 14.42
C ILE A 868 -38.14 -6.67 12.91
N VAL A 869 -38.73 -5.58 12.42
CA VAL A 869 -38.98 -5.36 10.98
C VAL A 869 -37.98 -4.34 10.47
N ILE A 870 -37.11 -4.75 9.55
CA ILE A 870 -36.07 -3.92 8.96
C ILE A 870 -36.56 -3.44 7.59
N ILE A 871 -36.76 -2.13 7.45
CA ILE A 871 -37.18 -1.46 6.21
C ILE A 871 -35.97 -0.73 5.61
N ASN A 872 -35.52 -1.14 4.43
CA ASN A 872 -34.27 -0.65 3.83
C ASN A 872 -34.29 -0.72 2.29
N GLU A 873 -33.47 0.07 1.59
CA GLU A 873 -33.36 0.07 0.13
C GLU A 873 -32.60 -1.15 -0.42
N GLN A 874 -31.50 -1.53 0.24
CA GLN A 874 -30.62 -2.64 -0.14
C GLN A 874 -29.83 -3.18 1.07
N PRO A 875 -29.40 -4.45 1.06
CA PRO A 875 -29.65 -5.46 0.03
C PRO A 875 -31.08 -6.01 0.12
N VAL A 876 -31.67 -6.36 -1.03
CA VAL A 876 -32.90 -7.17 -1.05
C VAL A 876 -32.57 -8.53 -0.43
N MET A 877 -33.08 -8.77 0.77
CA MET A 877 -32.84 -10.02 1.47
C MET A 877 -33.75 -11.11 0.88
N PRO A 878 -33.17 -12.24 0.44
CA PRO A 878 -33.96 -13.36 -0.07
C PRO A 878 -34.69 -14.08 1.06
N ASP A 879 -35.47 -15.10 0.71
CA ASP A 879 -36.26 -15.89 1.67
C ASP A 879 -35.41 -16.34 2.88
N LYS A 880 -36.02 -16.26 4.06
CA LYS A 880 -35.39 -16.63 5.34
C LYS A 880 -34.73 -18.01 5.31
N ALA A 881 -35.26 -18.96 4.53
CA ALA A 881 -34.69 -20.30 4.39
C ALA A 881 -33.24 -20.32 3.89
N VAL A 882 -32.78 -19.30 3.16
CA VAL A 882 -31.42 -19.23 2.60
C VAL A 882 -30.46 -18.36 3.42
N TRP A 883 -30.91 -17.70 4.48
CA TRP A 883 -30.05 -16.84 5.30
C TRP A 883 -28.84 -17.56 5.89
N PRO A 884 -28.93 -18.81 6.40
CA PRO A 884 -27.75 -19.53 6.89
C PRO A 884 -26.69 -19.76 5.82
N ALA A 885 -27.12 -20.12 4.61
CA ALA A 885 -26.23 -20.35 3.48
C ALA A 885 -25.56 -19.04 3.00
N ILE A 886 -26.27 -17.90 3.07
CA ILE A 886 -25.70 -16.57 2.78
C ILE A 886 -24.68 -16.17 3.85
N ALA A 887 -25.02 -16.35 5.14
CA ALA A 887 -24.13 -16.00 6.25
C ALA A 887 -22.83 -16.83 6.24
N ASN A 888 -22.91 -18.12 5.89
CA ASN A 888 -21.77 -19.02 5.78
C ASN A 888 -20.95 -18.83 4.48
N GLY A 889 -21.43 -17.99 3.54
CA GLY A 889 -20.78 -17.78 2.25
C GLY A 889 -20.96 -18.94 1.25
N GLU A 890 -21.94 -19.82 1.48
CA GLU A 890 -22.31 -20.91 0.57
C GLU A 890 -23.09 -20.38 -0.65
N ILE A 891 -23.83 -19.28 -0.49
CA ILE A 891 -24.46 -18.53 -1.58
C ILE A 891 -23.68 -17.23 -1.83
N PRO A 892 -23.24 -16.96 -3.07
CA PRO A 892 -22.59 -15.70 -3.41
C PRO A 892 -23.50 -14.50 -3.08
N ALA A 893 -23.06 -13.68 -2.13
CA ALA A 893 -23.74 -12.45 -1.73
C ALA A 893 -22.69 -11.41 -1.33
N GLY A 894 -22.99 -10.12 -1.54
CA GLY A 894 -22.10 -9.04 -1.13
C GLY A 894 -21.91 -8.98 0.39
N ASP A 895 -20.81 -8.36 0.85
CA ASP A 895 -20.45 -8.30 2.28
C ASP A 895 -21.56 -7.75 3.17
N LYS A 896 -22.26 -6.70 2.72
CA LYS A 896 -23.40 -6.11 3.45
C LYS A 896 -24.54 -7.12 3.65
N ALA A 897 -24.86 -7.93 2.64
CA ALA A 897 -25.90 -8.97 2.73
C ALA A 897 -25.50 -10.13 3.64
N ARG A 898 -24.23 -10.57 3.57
CA ARG A 898 -23.71 -11.61 4.47
C ARG A 898 -23.76 -11.18 5.94
N GLN A 899 -23.35 -9.94 6.23
CA GLN A 899 -23.39 -9.38 7.57
C GLN A 899 -24.83 -9.22 8.08
N ALA A 900 -25.74 -8.71 7.25
CA ALA A 900 -27.15 -8.59 7.60
C ALA A 900 -27.79 -9.95 7.92
N ALA A 901 -27.52 -10.98 7.11
CA ALA A 901 -28.00 -12.35 7.34
C ALA A 901 -27.47 -12.93 8.66
N ALA A 902 -26.17 -12.80 8.92
CA ALA A 902 -25.54 -13.30 10.14
C ALA A 902 -26.11 -12.62 11.40
N HIS A 903 -26.34 -11.30 11.35
CA HIS A 903 -26.90 -10.57 12.48
C HIS A 903 -28.37 -10.89 12.70
N ALA A 904 -29.16 -11.03 11.63
CA ALA A 904 -30.56 -11.45 11.72
C ALA A 904 -30.69 -12.83 12.38
N LEU A 905 -29.92 -13.82 11.94
CA LEU A 905 -29.90 -15.17 12.55
C LEU A 905 -29.56 -15.12 14.04
N ARG A 906 -28.59 -14.28 14.43
CA ARG A 906 -28.20 -14.11 15.83
C ARG A 906 -29.33 -13.50 16.68
N LEU A 907 -30.11 -12.57 16.13
CA LEU A 907 -31.28 -12.03 16.83
C LEU A 907 -32.36 -13.10 17.02
N GLU A 908 -32.51 -14.01 16.05
CA GLU A 908 -33.46 -15.13 16.17
C GLU A 908 -33.03 -16.17 17.20
N GLU A 909 -31.72 -16.47 17.29
CA GLU A 909 -31.16 -17.29 18.36
C GLU A 909 -31.44 -16.70 19.75
N LEU A 910 -31.58 -15.38 19.84
CA LEU A 910 -31.92 -14.64 21.06
C LEU A 910 -33.44 -14.53 21.30
N GLY A 911 -34.27 -15.13 20.43
CA GLY A 911 -35.72 -15.23 20.60
C GLY A 911 -36.57 -14.16 19.91
N ALA A 912 -35.99 -13.34 19.02
CA ALA A 912 -36.75 -12.42 18.18
C ALA A 912 -37.21 -13.06 16.86
N GLU A 913 -38.25 -12.49 16.28
CA GLU A 913 -38.70 -12.78 14.93
C GLU A 913 -38.26 -11.63 14.00
N VAL A 914 -37.37 -11.92 13.04
CA VAL A 914 -36.78 -10.87 12.18
C VAL A 914 -37.40 -10.92 10.78
N HIS A 915 -37.80 -9.76 10.28
CA HIS A 915 -38.39 -9.58 8.94
C HIS A 915 -37.70 -8.45 8.18
N PHE A 916 -37.53 -8.61 6.87
CA PHE A 916 -37.03 -7.56 5.98
C PHE A 916 -38.11 -7.12 5.00
N ILE A 917 -38.30 -5.81 4.85
CA ILE A 917 -39.13 -5.19 3.82
C ILE A 917 -38.21 -4.30 2.99
N SER A 918 -38.07 -4.60 1.70
CA SER A 918 -37.26 -3.80 0.78
C SER A 918 -38.11 -2.80 0.01
N ILE A 919 -37.65 -1.56 -0.08
CA ILE A 919 -38.28 -0.49 -0.84
C ILE A 919 -37.30 0.11 -1.84
N ALA A 920 -37.77 0.69 -2.94
CA ALA A 920 -36.86 1.22 -3.96
C ALA A 920 -36.31 2.62 -3.63
N SER A 921 -37.04 3.42 -2.84
CA SER A 921 -36.72 4.81 -2.47
C SER A 921 -37.63 5.27 -1.32
N PRO A 922 -37.31 6.32 -0.52
CA PRO A 922 -38.23 6.83 0.51
C PRO A 922 -39.37 7.63 -0.09
N LYS A 923 -39.28 7.90 -1.39
CA LYS A 923 -40.15 8.83 -2.10
C LYS A 923 -41.49 8.15 -2.44
N GLN A 924 -42.50 8.98 -2.68
CA GLN A 924 -43.75 8.60 -3.34
C GLN A 924 -44.52 7.46 -2.66
N ARG A 925 -44.80 7.56 -1.35
CA ARG A 925 -45.60 6.60 -0.54
C ARG A 925 -44.98 5.23 -0.25
N ALA A 926 -43.83 4.88 -0.83
CA ALA A 926 -43.22 3.56 -0.63
C ALA A 926 -42.92 3.26 0.86
N LEU A 927 -42.49 4.26 1.64
CA LEU A 927 -42.26 4.10 3.06
C LEU A 927 -43.59 3.95 3.84
N THR A 928 -44.62 4.74 3.52
CA THR A 928 -45.97 4.55 4.10
C THR A 928 -46.49 3.14 3.84
N GLU A 929 -46.38 2.63 2.60
CA GLU A 929 -46.81 1.28 2.24
C GLU A 929 -46.04 0.19 3.02
N ALA A 930 -44.74 0.36 3.22
CA ALA A 930 -43.92 -0.57 4.00
C ALA A 930 -44.27 -0.58 5.50
N VAL A 931 -44.56 0.60 6.07
CA VAL A 931 -45.03 0.72 7.47
C VAL A 931 -46.43 0.12 7.62
N ASP A 932 -47.34 0.39 6.69
CA ASP A 932 -48.68 -0.21 6.67
C ASP A 932 -48.62 -1.73 6.51
N GLN A 933 -47.72 -2.23 5.67
CA GLN A 933 -47.48 -3.67 5.52
C GLN A 933 -46.99 -4.28 6.83
N ALA A 934 -46.04 -3.64 7.53
CA ALA A 934 -45.53 -4.11 8.82
C ALA A 934 -46.65 -4.14 9.88
N ALA A 935 -47.46 -3.08 9.96
CA ALA A 935 -48.59 -3.01 10.88
C ALA A 935 -49.67 -4.06 10.56
N ALA A 936 -49.96 -4.29 9.28
CA ALA A 936 -50.93 -5.30 8.86
C ALA A 936 -50.48 -6.74 9.18
N LEU A 937 -49.18 -7.02 9.03
CA LEU A 937 -48.62 -8.35 9.31
C LEU A 937 -48.46 -8.63 10.81
N PHE A 938 -48.14 -7.61 11.62
CA PHE A 938 -47.63 -7.82 12.98
C PHE A 938 -48.38 -7.08 14.08
N GLY A 939 -49.38 -6.26 13.76
CA GLY A 939 -50.22 -5.54 14.71
C GLY A 939 -49.70 -4.14 15.07
N GLU A 940 -50.02 -3.66 16.28
CA GLU A 940 -49.62 -2.33 16.73
C GLU A 940 -48.08 -2.16 16.79
N LEU A 941 -47.63 -0.96 16.42
CA LEU A 941 -46.21 -0.59 16.39
C LEU A 941 -45.77 -0.13 17.78
N THR A 942 -44.77 -0.79 18.35
CA THR A 942 -44.27 -0.50 19.71
C THR A 942 -43.20 0.58 19.69
N GLY A 943 -42.25 0.53 18.74
CA GLY A 943 -41.16 1.49 18.68
C GLY A 943 -40.55 1.61 17.30
N VAL A 944 -40.01 2.79 16.99
CA VAL A 944 -39.40 3.08 15.68
C VAL A 944 -38.00 3.63 15.87
N LEU A 945 -37.05 3.11 15.09
CA LEU A 945 -35.72 3.68 14.90
C LEU A 945 -35.56 4.04 13.42
N TYR A 946 -35.34 5.32 13.14
CA TYR A 946 -35.12 5.83 11.79
C TYR A 946 -33.69 6.33 11.61
N ALA A 947 -33.04 5.98 10.50
CA ALA A 947 -31.80 6.61 10.04
C ALA A 947 -31.93 7.04 8.58
N ASP A 948 -31.28 8.16 8.25
CA ASP A 948 -31.28 8.72 6.91
C ASP A 948 -30.60 7.78 5.87
N TRP A 949 -31.05 7.85 4.61
CA TRP A 949 -30.56 7.04 3.48
C TRP A 949 -29.51 7.79 2.64
N SER A 950 -28.82 8.74 3.23
CA SER A 950 -27.75 9.47 2.55
C SER A 950 -26.66 8.52 2.04
N SER A 951 -26.20 8.75 0.81
CA SER A 951 -25.25 7.84 0.15
C SER A 951 -23.83 8.04 0.69
N GLU A 952 -23.16 6.95 1.07
CA GLU A 952 -21.76 6.98 1.58
C GLU A 952 -20.78 7.67 0.60
N GLU A 953 -21.11 7.72 -0.70
CA GLU A 953 -20.27 8.26 -1.79
C GLU A 953 -20.21 9.80 -1.85
N ILE A 954 -21.20 10.53 -1.32
CA ILE A 954 -21.26 12.02 -1.36
C ILE A 954 -20.78 12.63 -0.03
N THR A 955 -20.57 11.81 1.00
CA THR A 955 -20.28 12.23 2.38
C THR A 955 -18.91 12.88 2.61
N PHE A 956 -18.00 12.82 1.64
CA PHE A 956 -16.61 13.29 1.77
C PHE A 956 -16.21 14.19 0.59
N ALA A 957 -16.85 15.34 0.47
CA ALA A 957 -16.52 16.35 -0.53
C ALA A 957 -16.42 17.72 0.15
N ALA A 958 -15.36 18.47 -0.17
CA ALA A 958 -15.20 19.81 0.36
C ALA A 958 -16.36 20.70 -0.12
N ALA A 959 -16.70 21.73 0.65
CA ALA A 959 -17.77 22.65 0.25
C ALA A 959 -17.53 23.27 -1.14
N SER A 960 -16.28 23.31 -1.62
CA SER A 960 -15.88 23.76 -2.96
C SER A 960 -16.22 22.80 -4.10
N GLU A 961 -16.35 21.49 -3.84
CA GLU A 961 -16.42 20.42 -4.85
C GLU A 961 -17.87 19.98 -5.17
N LEU A 962 -18.87 20.54 -4.47
CA LEU A 962 -20.25 20.06 -4.55
C LEU A 962 -21.04 20.72 -5.70
N ASP A 963 -21.54 19.98 -6.68
CA ASP A 963 -22.46 20.58 -7.66
C ASP A 963 -23.78 21.01 -6.99
N GLY A 964 -24.28 22.22 -7.30
CA GLY A 964 -25.50 22.77 -6.70
C GLY A 964 -26.72 21.85 -6.87
N GLN A 965 -26.85 21.17 -8.01
CA GLN A 965 -27.95 20.21 -8.23
C GLN A 965 -27.78 18.93 -7.41
N ALA A 966 -26.55 18.44 -7.27
CA ALA A 966 -26.26 17.26 -6.44
C ALA A 966 -26.49 17.54 -4.94
N VAL A 967 -26.16 18.75 -4.49
CA VAL A 967 -26.45 19.24 -3.13
C VAL A 967 -27.95 19.24 -2.87
N GLU A 968 -28.73 19.87 -3.76
CA GLU A 968 -30.18 19.96 -3.60
C GLU A 968 -30.83 18.57 -3.61
N ALA A 969 -30.39 17.68 -4.52
CA ALA A 969 -30.92 16.33 -4.61
C ALA A 969 -30.70 15.50 -3.33
N GLU A 970 -29.55 15.67 -2.65
CA GLU A 970 -29.24 14.97 -1.41
C GLU A 970 -29.99 15.56 -0.22
N LEU A 971 -30.08 16.89 -0.12
CA LEU A 971 -30.83 17.58 0.93
C LEU A 971 -32.35 17.33 0.79
N ASP A 972 -32.86 17.31 -0.43
CA ASP A 972 -34.23 16.90 -0.77
C ASP A 972 -34.53 15.48 -0.31
N ARG A 973 -33.56 14.55 -0.45
CA ARG A 973 -33.73 13.16 -0.03
C ARG A 973 -33.94 13.08 1.48
N THR A 974 -33.09 13.74 2.28
CA THR A 974 -33.25 13.78 3.75
C THR A 974 -34.61 14.35 4.15
N ALA A 975 -34.99 15.49 3.56
CA ALA A 975 -36.24 16.18 3.88
C ALA A 975 -37.48 15.33 3.53
N GLN A 976 -37.52 14.80 2.31
CA GLN A 976 -38.62 13.96 1.84
C GLN A 976 -38.73 12.66 2.67
N GLY A 977 -37.62 12.08 3.09
CA GLY A 977 -37.61 10.89 3.95
C GLY A 977 -38.26 11.14 5.31
N LEU A 978 -37.95 12.27 5.95
CA LEU A 978 -38.54 12.66 7.23
C LEU A 978 -40.02 13.07 7.11
N ASP A 979 -40.40 13.78 6.04
CA ASP A 979 -41.80 14.10 5.74
C ASP A 979 -42.64 12.84 5.50
N GLU A 980 -42.08 11.87 4.77
CA GLU A 980 -42.75 10.59 4.52
C GLU A 980 -42.82 9.75 5.80
N LEU A 981 -41.80 9.77 6.66
CA LEU A 981 -41.85 9.12 7.97
C LEU A 981 -42.95 9.73 8.85
N GLU A 982 -43.05 11.07 8.91
CA GLU A 982 -44.08 11.79 9.66
C GLU A 982 -45.48 11.38 9.17
N ARG A 983 -45.65 11.28 7.84
CA ARG A 983 -46.90 10.82 7.21
C ARG A 983 -47.20 9.35 7.49
N ALA A 984 -46.22 8.47 7.35
CA ALA A 984 -46.35 7.03 7.54
C ALA A 984 -46.70 6.67 8.99
N LEU A 985 -46.16 7.42 9.96
CA LEU A 985 -46.42 7.20 11.38
C LEU A 985 -47.66 7.94 11.90
N ALA A 986 -48.22 8.90 11.18
CA ALA A 986 -49.39 9.67 11.63
C ALA A 986 -50.62 8.82 12.06
N PRO A 987 -50.95 7.68 11.41
CA PRO A 987 -52.04 6.79 11.84
C PRO A 987 -51.69 5.97 13.10
N TYR A 988 -50.41 5.87 13.44
CA TYR A 988 -49.88 5.00 14.49
C TYR A 988 -49.37 5.85 15.67
N ARG A 989 -49.32 5.24 16.86
CA ARG A 989 -48.75 5.90 18.05
C ARG A 989 -47.72 4.99 18.71
N PRO A 990 -46.52 4.86 18.12
CA PRO A 990 -45.46 4.09 18.76
C PRO A 990 -45.09 4.72 20.11
N GLU A 991 -44.72 3.88 21.08
CA GLU A 991 -44.36 4.32 22.44
C GLU A 991 -43.10 5.19 22.43
N PHE A 992 -42.21 4.97 21.47
CA PHE A 992 -41.07 5.83 21.18
C PHE A 992 -40.73 5.86 19.69
N CYS A 993 -40.16 6.98 19.25
CA CYS A 993 -39.58 7.15 17.92
C CYS A 993 -38.20 7.81 18.05
N PHE A 994 -37.16 7.12 17.60
CA PHE A 994 -35.79 7.61 17.63
C PHE A 994 -35.29 7.91 16.23
N ILE A 995 -34.81 9.14 16.04
CA ILE A 995 -34.25 9.62 14.79
C ILE A 995 -32.73 9.70 14.96
N GLN A 996 -31.99 8.95 14.15
CA GLN A 996 -30.54 8.97 14.15
C GLN A 996 -30.02 10.21 13.41
N SER A 997 -29.09 10.93 14.02
CA SER A 997 -28.37 12.06 13.45
C SER A 997 -26.88 11.96 13.79
N SER A 998 -26.10 13.00 13.49
CA SER A 998 -24.65 13.02 13.61
C SER A 998 -24.19 14.19 14.48
N ILE A 999 -23.17 13.97 15.31
CA ILE A 999 -22.47 15.03 16.04
C ILE A 999 -21.77 16.04 15.10
N ALA A 1000 -21.63 15.72 13.81
CA ALA A 1000 -21.03 16.59 12.81
C ALA A 1000 -21.78 17.92 12.62
N SER A 1001 -23.08 18.01 12.93
CA SER A 1001 -23.79 19.30 12.93
C SER A 1001 -23.22 20.29 13.96
N GLU A 1002 -22.53 19.79 14.99
CA GLU A 1002 -21.94 20.59 16.07
C GLU A 1002 -20.41 20.71 15.99
N LEU A 1003 -19.75 19.63 15.59
CA LEU A 1003 -18.29 19.56 15.54
C LEU A 1003 -17.73 19.82 14.14
N GLY A 1004 -18.57 19.85 13.10
CA GLY A 1004 -18.13 19.83 11.72
C GLY A 1004 -17.36 18.55 11.36
N GLY A 1005 -16.42 18.70 10.44
CA GLY A 1005 -15.49 17.68 9.96
C GLY A 1005 -15.15 17.95 8.50
N LEU A 1006 -13.87 17.88 8.15
CA LEU A 1006 -13.41 18.14 6.77
C LEU A 1006 -14.12 17.23 5.77
N GLY A 1007 -14.67 17.83 4.71
CA GLY A 1007 -15.43 17.11 3.68
C GLY A 1007 -16.82 16.65 4.13
N LEU A 1008 -17.24 16.92 5.37
CA LEU A 1008 -18.56 16.52 5.89
C LEU A 1008 -19.63 17.61 5.72
N SER A 1009 -19.46 18.54 4.77
CA SER A 1009 -20.35 19.72 4.61
C SER A 1009 -21.82 19.32 4.48
N LEU A 1010 -22.17 18.44 3.53
CA LEU A 1010 -23.55 17.99 3.35
C LEU A 1010 -24.06 17.11 4.49
N HIS A 1011 -23.19 16.29 5.06
CA HIS A 1011 -23.54 15.45 6.21
C HIS A 1011 -23.88 16.28 7.44
N ALA A 1012 -23.10 17.33 7.72
CA ALA A 1012 -23.36 18.27 8.80
C ALA A 1012 -24.64 19.08 8.56
N ALA A 1013 -24.91 19.48 7.31
CA ALA A 1013 -26.14 20.17 6.91
C ALA A 1013 -27.39 19.29 7.11
N ALA A 1014 -27.38 18.04 6.61
CA ALA A 1014 -28.47 17.08 6.75
C ALA A 1014 -28.74 16.71 8.22
N ALA A 1015 -27.67 16.54 9.02
CA ALA A 1015 -27.79 16.30 10.47
C ALA A 1015 -28.43 17.49 11.20
N ALA A 1016 -28.08 18.72 10.81
CA ALA A 1016 -28.65 19.94 11.37
C ALA A 1016 -30.12 20.13 10.98
N TYR A 1017 -30.48 19.82 9.72
CA TYR A 1017 -31.89 19.77 9.29
C TYR A 1017 -32.70 18.76 10.09
N THR A 1018 -32.17 17.55 10.28
CA THR A 1018 -32.82 16.48 11.04
C THR A 1018 -33.10 16.92 12.49
N GLU A 1019 -32.16 17.63 13.12
CA GLU A 1019 -32.34 18.18 14.47
C GLU A 1019 -33.53 19.16 14.52
N ALA A 1020 -33.57 20.10 13.59
CA ALA A 1020 -34.59 21.13 13.52
C ALA A 1020 -35.97 20.56 13.13
N PHE A 1021 -36.01 19.57 12.24
CA PHE A 1021 -37.23 18.86 11.85
C PHE A 1021 -37.88 18.19 13.06
N VAL A 1022 -37.12 17.41 13.84
CA VAL A 1022 -37.63 16.72 15.03
C VAL A 1022 -38.14 17.71 16.06
N ARG A 1023 -37.47 18.86 16.21
CA ARG A 1023 -37.92 19.94 17.09
C ARG A 1023 -39.27 20.49 16.63
N ARG A 1024 -39.41 20.84 15.36
CA ARG A 1024 -40.66 21.31 14.74
C ARG A 1024 -41.79 20.28 14.92
N HIS A 1025 -41.53 19.01 14.66
CA HIS A 1025 -42.51 17.93 14.80
C HIS A 1025 -43.05 17.83 16.24
N ASN A 1026 -42.16 17.85 17.24
CA ASN A 1026 -42.54 17.77 18.65
C ASN A 1026 -43.25 19.04 19.17
N GLU A 1027 -43.08 20.18 18.49
CA GLU A 1027 -43.82 21.41 18.81
C GLU A 1027 -45.23 21.41 18.22
N LEU A 1028 -45.41 20.78 17.07
CA LEU A 1028 -46.69 20.76 16.33
C LEU A 1028 -47.58 19.55 16.67
N THR A 1029 -47.03 18.53 17.33
CA THR A 1029 -47.74 17.27 17.59
C THR A 1029 -47.61 16.84 19.05
N ASP A 1030 -48.52 15.97 19.51
CA ASP A 1030 -48.41 15.33 20.83
C ASP A 1030 -47.40 14.15 20.84
N SER A 1031 -46.78 13.86 19.70
CA SER A 1031 -45.74 12.83 19.57
C SER A 1031 -44.43 13.32 20.18
N ARG A 1032 -43.62 12.39 20.70
CA ARG A 1032 -42.32 12.71 21.32
C ARG A 1032 -41.19 11.96 20.65
N TRP A 1033 -40.82 12.42 19.46
CA TRP A 1033 -39.66 11.91 18.75
C TRP A 1033 -38.38 12.37 19.45
N ARG A 1034 -37.34 11.53 19.49
CA ARG A 1034 -36.03 11.92 20.03
C ARG A 1034 -34.97 11.84 18.94
N CYS A 1035 -34.24 12.93 18.74
CA CYS A 1035 -33.10 12.99 17.85
C CYS A 1035 -31.82 12.62 18.62
N ILE A 1036 -31.05 11.67 18.10
CA ILE A 1036 -29.81 11.18 18.74
C ILE A 1036 -28.63 11.49 17.81
N GLN A 1037 -27.77 12.41 18.23
CA GLN A 1037 -26.56 12.81 17.50
C GLN A 1037 -25.39 11.90 17.88
N TRP A 1038 -25.01 11.01 16.97
CA TRP A 1038 -23.97 10.02 17.25
C TRP A 1038 -22.57 10.55 16.96
N ASP A 1039 -21.62 10.15 17.81
CA ASP A 1039 -20.20 10.16 17.51
C ASP A 1039 -19.85 9.15 16.41
N ALA A 1040 -18.62 9.23 15.89
CA ALA A 1040 -18.15 8.28 14.89
C ALA A 1040 -18.14 6.83 15.42
N TRP A 1041 -18.47 5.86 14.58
CA TRP A 1041 -18.41 4.41 14.91
C TRP A 1041 -17.22 3.76 14.21
N THR A 1042 -16.56 2.78 14.84
CA THR A 1042 -15.46 2.04 14.21
C THR A 1042 -15.98 1.05 13.16
N SER A 1043 -15.24 0.88 12.05
CA SER A 1043 -15.51 -0.10 10.98
C SER A 1043 -14.78 -1.45 11.16
N GLY A 1044 -14.02 -1.63 12.24
CA GLY A 1044 -13.24 -2.84 12.54
C GLY A 1044 -12.26 -2.60 13.69
N PRO A 1045 -11.29 -3.52 13.93
CA PRO A 1045 -10.17 -3.24 14.82
C PRO A 1045 -9.51 -1.94 14.35
N VAL A 1046 -9.35 -0.98 15.25
CA VAL A 1046 -8.79 0.32 14.87
C VAL A 1046 -7.38 0.10 14.33
N SER A 1047 -7.21 0.24 13.02
CA SER A 1047 -5.92 0.04 12.37
C SER A 1047 -5.01 1.16 12.84
N SER A 1048 -3.96 0.80 13.58
CA SER A 1048 -2.83 1.69 13.74
C SER A 1048 -2.18 1.91 12.38
N ASP A 1049 -1.72 3.12 12.10
CA ASP A 1049 -0.78 3.33 11.02
C ASP A 1049 0.46 2.42 11.19
N ARG A 1050 1.35 2.40 10.18
CA ARG A 1050 2.59 1.59 10.22
C ARG A 1050 3.51 1.96 11.41
N GLU A 1051 3.22 3.03 12.16
CA GLU A 1051 3.91 3.47 13.38
C GLU A 1051 3.21 3.07 14.70
N GLY A 1052 2.07 2.35 14.66
CA GLY A 1052 1.33 2.00 15.86
C GLY A 1052 0.47 3.15 16.42
N ARG A 1053 0.34 4.27 15.70
CA ARG A 1053 -0.49 5.40 16.10
C ARG A 1053 -1.88 5.25 15.50
N VAL A 1054 -2.85 5.28 16.40
CA VAL A 1054 -4.26 5.45 16.09
C VAL A 1054 -4.54 6.94 16.15
N SER A 1055 -5.11 7.52 15.08
CA SER A 1055 -5.59 8.91 15.07
C SER A 1055 -6.39 9.21 16.34
N GLU A 1056 -6.20 10.39 16.93
CA GLU A 1056 -6.87 10.79 18.18
C GLU A 1056 -8.40 10.66 18.06
N LEU A 1057 -8.96 10.98 16.88
CA LEU A 1057 -10.38 10.77 16.56
C LEU A 1057 -10.76 9.29 16.39
N ALA A 1058 -9.87 8.46 15.83
CA ALA A 1058 -10.10 7.02 15.72
C ALA A 1058 -10.07 6.30 17.09
N ARG A 1059 -9.38 6.87 18.10
CA ARG A 1059 -9.47 6.41 19.50
C ARG A 1059 -10.80 6.78 20.16
N LEU A 1060 -11.46 7.82 19.65
CA LEU A 1060 -12.75 8.30 20.13
C LEU A 1060 -13.94 7.59 19.46
N ALA A 1061 -13.74 6.84 18.37
CA ALA A 1061 -14.86 6.13 17.75
C ALA A 1061 -15.53 5.10 18.70
N ILE A 1062 -16.86 5.02 18.63
CA ILE A 1062 -17.71 4.08 19.37
C ILE A 1062 -17.51 2.68 18.80
N ARG A 1063 -17.29 1.70 19.68
CA ARG A 1063 -17.16 0.29 19.31
C ARG A 1063 -18.54 -0.40 19.36
N PRO A 1064 -18.78 -1.43 18.52
CA PRO A 1064 -20.07 -2.13 18.48
C PRO A 1064 -20.55 -2.63 19.85
N GLU A 1065 -19.64 -3.17 20.67
CA GLU A 1065 -19.94 -3.66 22.03
C GLU A 1065 -20.34 -2.56 23.02
N GLU A 1066 -19.87 -1.33 22.80
CA GLU A 1066 -20.21 -0.16 23.63
C GLU A 1066 -21.60 0.39 23.24
N GLY A 1067 -21.98 0.24 21.97
CA GLY A 1067 -23.26 0.71 21.42
C GLY A 1067 -24.48 0.13 22.13
N VAL A 1068 -24.46 -1.18 22.46
CA VAL A 1068 -25.58 -1.84 23.16
C VAL A 1068 -25.79 -1.26 24.57
N ARG A 1069 -24.69 -0.99 25.31
CA ARG A 1069 -24.75 -0.40 26.66
C ARG A 1069 -25.26 1.04 26.61
N LEU A 1070 -24.92 1.77 25.55
CA LEU A 1070 -25.35 3.15 25.36
C LEU A 1070 -26.85 3.25 25.10
N TRP A 1071 -27.43 2.30 24.36
CA TRP A 1071 -28.88 2.21 24.18
C TRP A 1071 -29.63 2.00 25.49
N THR A 1072 -29.13 1.14 26.38
CA THR A 1072 -29.68 1.00 27.75
C THR A 1072 -29.73 2.35 28.48
N LYS A 1073 -28.68 3.17 28.33
CA LYS A 1073 -28.63 4.49 28.96
C LYS A 1073 -29.57 5.49 28.29
N LEU A 1074 -29.65 5.51 26.97
CA LEU A 1074 -30.54 6.39 26.21
C LEU A 1074 -32.02 6.14 26.57
N MET A 1075 -32.40 4.89 26.84
CA MET A 1075 -33.75 4.55 27.32
C MET A 1075 -34.00 5.03 28.75
N ALA A 1076 -32.98 5.02 29.61
CA ALA A 1076 -33.06 5.47 30.99
C ALA A 1076 -33.00 7.01 31.15
N CYS A 1077 -32.51 7.73 30.15
CA CYS A 1077 -32.53 9.19 30.12
C CYS A 1077 -33.94 9.66 29.70
N GLY A 1078 -34.57 10.49 30.55
CA GLY A 1078 -35.98 10.92 30.45
C GLY A 1078 -36.39 11.71 29.19
N ASN A 1079 -37.38 12.59 29.34
CA ASN A 1079 -38.16 13.24 28.26
C ASN A 1079 -37.41 14.21 27.30
N SER A 1080 -36.09 14.17 27.21
CA SER A 1080 -35.33 15.06 26.33
C SER A 1080 -35.57 14.71 24.85
N SER A 1081 -35.91 15.70 24.03
CA SER A 1081 -36.14 15.52 22.59
C SER A 1081 -34.85 15.40 21.78
N HIS A 1082 -33.70 15.75 22.37
CA HIS A 1082 -32.41 15.80 21.70
C HIS A 1082 -31.31 15.30 22.62
N CYS A 1083 -30.55 14.30 22.17
CA CYS A 1083 -29.43 13.76 22.92
C CYS A 1083 -28.18 13.67 22.04
N LEU A 1084 -27.06 14.19 22.54
CA LEU A 1084 -25.77 14.17 21.88
C LEU A 1084 -24.85 13.14 22.54
N VAL A 1085 -24.24 12.30 21.73
CA VAL A 1085 -23.28 11.27 22.17
C VAL A 1085 -21.87 11.74 21.87
N SER A 1086 -21.07 12.01 22.89
CA SER A 1086 -19.66 12.39 22.76
C SER A 1086 -18.79 11.50 23.65
N THR A 1087 -17.87 10.77 23.03
CA THR A 1087 -16.95 9.84 23.74
C THR A 1087 -15.82 10.52 24.51
N ALA A 1088 -15.68 11.84 24.39
CA ALA A 1088 -14.80 12.70 25.18
C ALA A 1088 -15.59 13.91 25.71
N ASP A 1089 -14.98 14.71 26.59
CA ASP A 1089 -15.63 15.95 27.05
C ASP A 1089 -16.03 16.83 25.86
N PHE A 1090 -17.32 17.12 25.72
CA PHE A 1090 -17.85 17.74 24.52
C PHE A 1090 -17.31 19.16 24.31
N ALA A 1091 -17.13 19.94 25.38
CA ALA A 1091 -16.53 21.27 25.30
C ALA A 1091 -15.08 21.20 24.81
N ALA A 1092 -14.30 20.23 25.30
CA ALA A 1092 -12.96 19.96 24.82
C ALA A 1092 -12.94 19.49 23.35
N ARG A 1093 -13.87 18.61 22.94
CA ARG A 1093 -14.01 18.17 21.55
C ARG A 1093 -14.30 19.32 20.59
N ARG A 1094 -15.21 20.20 20.99
CA ARG A 1094 -15.56 21.37 20.20
C ARG A 1094 -14.39 22.36 20.10
N ALA A 1095 -13.67 22.59 21.20
CA ALA A 1095 -12.46 23.40 21.17
C ALA A 1095 -11.35 22.77 20.30
N TYR A 1096 -11.20 21.44 20.33
CA TYR A 1096 -10.25 20.72 19.50
C TYR A 1096 -10.56 20.87 18.01
N ALA A 1097 -11.82 20.64 17.60
CA ALA A 1097 -12.26 20.78 16.22
C ALA A 1097 -12.02 22.20 15.64
N LEU A 1098 -12.13 23.22 16.49
CA LEU A 1098 -11.83 24.61 16.12
C LEU A 1098 -10.31 24.92 16.10
N GLN A 1099 -9.50 24.29 16.96
CA GLN A 1099 -8.06 24.58 17.10
C GLN A 1099 -7.15 23.79 16.15
N SER A 1100 -7.57 22.62 15.66
CA SER A 1100 -6.78 21.78 14.74
C SER A 1100 -6.35 22.52 13.48
N HIS A 1101 -7.08 23.56 13.08
CA HIS A 1101 -6.76 24.39 11.91
C HIS A 1101 -5.95 25.64 12.21
N SER A 1102 -6.10 26.29 13.37
CA SER A 1102 -5.21 27.42 13.74
C SER A 1102 -3.75 26.98 13.81
N ARG A 1103 -3.48 25.73 14.22
CA ARG A 1103 -2.14 25.13 14.23
C ARG A 1103 -1.59 24.82 12.84
N GLN A 1104 -2.46 24.54 11.85
CA GLN A 1104 -2.05 24.31 10.46
C GLN A 1104 -1.84 25.63 9.71
N ALA A 1105 -2.62 26.68 9.99
CA ALA A 1105 -2.42 28.01 9.44
C ALA A 1105 -1.12 28.68 9.93
N GLU A 1106 -0.80 28.54 11.23
CA GLU A 1106 0.48 29.02 11.78
C GLU A 1106 1.69 28.23 11.25
N GLN A 1107 1.49 26.99 10.78
CA GLN A 1107 2.50 26.17 10.12
C GLN A 1107 2.57 26.38 8.59
N ALA A 1108 1.57 27.04 8.00
CA ALA A 1108 1.48 27.35 6.57
C ALA A 1108 2.01 28.77 6.21
N GLY A 1109 2.48 29.53 7.20
CA GLY A 1109 3.35 30.68 6.94
C GLY A 1109 4.76 30.19 6.58
N PRO A 1110 5.53 30.89 5.72
CA PRO A 1110 6.89 30.52 5.37
C PRO A 1110 7.83 30.81 6.55
N ASP A 1111 7.69 30.04 7.63
CA ASP A 1111 8.70 30.01 8.67
C ASP A 1111 9.84 29.16 8.13
N LYS A 1112 10.80 29.85 7.50
CA LYS A 1112 12.13 29.35 7.14
C LYS A 1112 12.86 28.94 8.43
N GLY A 1113 12.42 27.83 8.99
CA GLY A 1113 12.87 27.28 10.26
C GLY A 1113 13.52 25.91 10.06
N ASN A 1114 14.45 25.79 9.12
CA ASN A 1114 15.54 24.81 9.08
C ASN A 1114 15.24 23.42 9.72
N LEU A 1115 14.10 22.82 9.39
CA LEU A 1115 13.80 21.43 9.69
C LEU A 1115 14.46 20.63 8.58
N ALA A 1116 15.50 19.86 8.93
CA ALA A 1116 16.11 18.93 8.00
C ALA A 1116 15.01 18.00 7.47
N LEU A 1117 14.67 18.17 6.17
CA LEU A 1117 13.73 17.31 5.46
C LEU A 1117 14.22 15.87 5.60
N ARG A 1118 13.29 14.96 5.92
CA ARG A 1118 13.63 13.57 6.18
C ARG A 1118 13.94 12.88 4.85
N PRO A 1119 14.93 11.98 4.79
CA PRO A 1119 15.20 11.26 3.56
C PRO A 1119 14.03 10.35 3.19
N ARG A 1120 13.71 10.27 1.90
CA ARG A 1120 12.71 9.35 1.33
C ARG A 1120 12.85 7.94 1.93
N PRO A 1121 11.76 7.33 2.44
CA PRO A 1121 11.80 5.95 2.94
C PRO A 1121 12.18 4.98 1.83
N ALA A 1122 12.76 3.83 2.21
CA ALA A 1122 13.16 2.79 1.25
C ALA A 1122 11.93 2.10 0.64
N LEU A 1123 11.36 2.72 -0.40
CA LEU A 1123 10.29 2.17 -1.22
C LEU A 1123 10.85 1.20 -2.28
N PRO A 1124 10.09 0.17 -2.71
CA PRO A 1124 10.52 -0.77 -3.75
C PRO A 1124 10.61 -0.15 -5.15
N VAL A 1125 10.00 1.02 -5.37
CA VAL A 1125 10.11 1.81 -6.60
C VAL A 1125 11.41 2.63 -6.58
N PRO A 1126 12.19 2.67 -7.68
CA PRO A 1126 13.38 3.51 -7.77
C PRO A 1126 13.01 4.99 -7.70
N LEU A 1127 13.89 5.80 -7.11
CA LEU A 1127 13.73 7.25 -7.13
C LEU A 1127 13.95 7.75 -8.56
N VAL A 1128 12.87 8.13 -9.23
CA VAL A 1128 12.91 8.78 -10.54
C VAL A 1128 12.62 10.26 -10.32
N ALA A 1129 13.57 11.12 -10.67
CA ALA A 1129 13.38 12.56 -10.57
C ALA A 1129 12.29 13.05 -11.55
N PRO A 1130 11.61 14.16 -11.22
CA PRO A 1130 10.69 14.82 -12.13
C PRO A 1130 11.25 15.02 -13.55
N ARG A 1131 10.46 14.65 -14.56
CA ARG A 1131 10.86 14.70 -15.99
C ARG A 1131 10.57 16.06 -16.61
N HIS A 1132 9.55 16.76 -16.12
CA HIS A 1132 9.11 18.07 -16.58
C HIS A 1132 8.64 18.97 -15.43
N ASP A 1133 8.46 20.26 -15.70
CA ASP A 1133 8.19 21.29 -14.70
C ASP A 1133 6.94 21.02 -13.83
N MET A 1134 5.92 20.36 -14.38
CA MET A 1134 4.70 20.01 -13.62
C MET A 1134 4.97 18.90 -12.60
N GLU A 1135 5.64 17.82 -13.00
CA GLU A 1135 6.10 16.80 -12.06
C GLU A 1135 7.04 17.37 -11.00
N GLN A 1136 7.87 18.36 -11.37
CA GLN A 1136 8.81 18.97 -10.42
C GLN A 1136 8.07 19.75 -9.36
N GLN A 1137 7.11 20.58 -9.77
CA GLN A 1137 6.32 21.37 -8.84
C GLN A 1137 5.42 20.47 -7.94
N LEU A 1138 4.89 19.37 -8.48
CA LEU A 1138 4.16 18.37 -7.68
C LEU A 1138 5.07 17.66 -6.67
N ALA A 1139 6.25 17.22 -7.09
CA ALA A 1139 7.22 16.57 -6.20
C ALA A 1139 7.72 17.53 -5.10
N ASP A 1140 7.90 18.82 -5.40
CA ASP A 1140 8.26 19.85 -4.42
C ASP A 1140 7.12 20.08 -3.42
N ALA A 1141 5.88 20.18 -3.90
CA ALA A 1141 4.69 20.31 -3.05
C ALA A 1141 4.53 19.10 -2.11
N TRP A 1142 4.77 17.89 -2.62
CA TRP A 1142 4.77 16.68 -1.80
C TRP A 1142 5.91 16.65 -0.80
N SER A 1143 7.10 17.12 -1.20
CA SER A 1143 8.27 17.18 -0.34
C SER A 1143 8.03 18.11 0.86
N GLU A 1144 7.39 19.25 0.61
CA GLU A 1144 7.00 20.23 1.63
C GLU A 1144 5.91 19.69 2.57
N LEU A 1145 4.85 19.09 2.00
CA LEU A 1145 3.71 18.57 2.77
C LEU A 1145 4.05 17.33 3.60
N LEU A 1146 4.89 16.44 3.07
CA LEU A 1146 5.32 15.20 3.74
C LEU A 1146 6.59 15.41 4.59
N GLY A 1147 7.24 16.57 4.48
CA GLY A 1147 8.47 16.91 5.19
C GLY A 1147 9.64 15.98 4.82
N MET A 1148 9.71 15.56 3.56
CA MET A 1148 10.71 14.62 3.06
C MET A 1148 11.28 14.99 1.69
N GLU A 1149 12.54 14.68 1.44
CA GLU A 1149 13.21 14.95 0.17
C GLU A 1149 14.26 13.86 -0.10
N PRO A 1150 14.44 13.38 -1.35
CA PRO A 1150 13.69 13.73 -2.57
C PRO A 1150 12.42 12.88 -2.76
N ILE A 1151 11.37 13.44 -3.36
CA ILE A 1151 10.18 12.70 -3.83
C ILE A 1151 10.40 12.24 -5.27
N GLY A 1152 10.18 10.96 -5.54
CA GLY A 1152 10.24 10.38 -6.89
C GLY A 1152 8.88 10.40 -7.59
N ILE A 1153 8.87 10.49 -8.91
CA ILE A 1153 7.61 10.63 -9.67
C ILE A 1153 6.65 9.43 -9.55
N HIS A 1154 7.20 8.24 -9.26
CA HIS A 1154 6.44 7.00 -9.07
C HIS A 1154 6.24 6.65 -7.60
N ASP A 1155 6.55 7.57 -6.69
CA ASP A 1155 6.28 7.36 -5.28
C ASP A 1155 4.78 7.47 -5.04
N ASP A 1156 4.21 6.44 -4.43
CA ASP A 1156 2.81 6.47 -4.02
C ASP A 1156 2.67 7.34 -2.76
N PHE A 1157 1.81 8.35 -2.86
CA PHE A 1157 1.57 9.37 -1.85
C PHE A 1157 1.23 8.78 -0.48
N PHE A 1158 0.37 7.74 -0.47
CA PHE A 1158 -0.08 7.11 0.76
C PHE A 1158 1.00 6.20 1.35
N ASN A 1159 1.81 5.57 0.52
CA ASN A 1159 2.97 4.79 0.95
C ASN A 1159 4.07 5.65 1.57
N LEU A 1160 4.17 6.92 1.18
CA LEU A 1160 5.07 7.91 1.78
C LEU A 1160 4.56 8.46 3.12
N GLY A 1161 3.39 8.04 3.57
CA GLY A 1161 2.76 8.52 4.81
C GLY A 1161 1.73 9.62 4.60
N GLY A 1162 1.39 9.93 3.34
CA GLY A 1162 0.23 10.75 2.99
C GLY A 1162 -1.07 10.10 3.45
N HIS A 1163 -2.05 10.94 3.78
CA HIS A 1163 -3.40 10.54 4.13
C HIS A 1163 -4.40 11.52 3.52
N SER A 1164 -5.71 11.24 3.57
CA SER A 1164 -6.73 12.03 2.88
C SER A 1164 -6.63 13.54 3.13
N LEU A 1165 -6.28 13.96 4.36
CA LEU A 1165 -6.07 15.37 4.70
C LEU A 1165 -4.83 16.02 4.03
N LEU A 1166 -3.75 15.28 3.78
CA LEU A 1166 -2.61 15.79 3.00
C LEU A 1166 -2.91 15.73 1.50
N ALA A 1167 -3.69 14.74 1.06
CA ALA A 1167 -4.15 14.64 -0.33
C ALA A 1167 -5.01 15.85 -0.71
N THR A 1168 -5.93 16.29 0.17
CA THR A 1168 -6.70 17.52 -0.04
C THR A 1168 -5.82 18.78 -0.10
N GLN A 1169 -4.69 18.81 0.61
CA GLN A 1169 -3.73 19.93 0.53
C GLN A 1169 -2.97 19.93 -0.80
N VAL A 1170 -2.57 18.76 -1.30
CA VAL A 1170 -2.00 18.62 -2.64
C VAL A 1170 -3.00 19.05 -3.72
N ILE A 1171 -4.26 18.61 -3.60
CA ILE A 1171 -5.32 18.98 -4.55
C ILE A 1171 -5.58 20.49 -4.53
N SER A 1172 -5.65 21.09 -3.34
CA SER A 1172 -5.77 22.55 -3.21
C SER A 1172 -4.58 23.27 -3.86
N TRP A 1173 -3.38 22.72 -3.74
CA TRP A 1173 -2.20 23.26 -4.41
C TRP A 1173 -2.30 23.12 -5.94
N VAL A 1174 -2.73 21.95 -6.46
CA VAL A 1174 -2.96 21.70 -7.91
C VAL A 1174 -3.98 22.69 -8.47
N ASN A 1175 -5.14 22.81 -7.83
CA ASN A 1175 -6.23 23.69 -8.26
C ASN A 1175 -5.85 25.18 -8.17
N SER A 1176 -4.86 25.55 -7.35
CA SER A 1176 -4.33 26.92 -7.30
C SER A 1176 -3.32 27.24 -8.41
N ARG A 1177 -2.77 26.21 -9.06
CA ARG A 1177 -1.63 26.32 -9.97
C ARG A 1177 -2.01 26.08 -11.43
N PHE A 1178 -3.02 25.24 -11.66
CA PHE A 1178 -3.52 24.89 -12.98
C PHE A 1178 -4.98 25.30 -13.12
N PRO A 1179 -5.43 25.78 -14.29
CA PRO A 1179 -6.81 26.21 -14.52
C PRO A 1179 -7.76 25.01 -14.69
N ILE A 1180 -7.69 24.01 -13.82
CA ILE A 1180 -8.54 22.81 -13.82
C ILE A 1180 -9.07 22.53 -12.42
N GLU A 1181 -10.12 21.72 -12.34
CA GLU A 1181 -10.65 21.22 -11.07
C GLU A 1181 -10.25 19.75 -10.96
N PHE A 1182 -9.22 19.46 -10.15
CA PHE A 1182 -8.69 18.12 -9.97
C PHE A 1182 -9.52 17.35 -8.92
N PRO A 1183 -10.30 16.32 -9.29
CA PRO A 1183 -11.15 15.57 -8.37
C PRO A 1183 -10.35 14.71 -7.39
N LEU A 1184 -10.76 14.68 -6.12
CA LEU A 1184 -10.16 13.80 -5.09
C LEU A 1184 -10.15 12.32 -5.50
N LYS A 1185 -11.19 11.88 -6.22
CA LYS A 1185 -11.27 10.52 -6.75
C LYS A 1185 -10.09 10.19 -7.67
N LEU A 1186 -9.74 11.10 -8.59
CA LEU A 1186 -8.61 10.90 -9.49
C LEU A 1186 -7.30 10.81 -8.70
N PHE A 1187 -7.15 11.55 -7.59
CA PHE A 1187 -5.98 11.42 -6.73
C PHE A 1187 -5.86 10.04 -6.05
N PHE A 1188 -6.98 9.42 -5.66
CA PHE A 1188 -7.00 8.08 -5.07
C PHE A 1188 -6.78 6.98 -6.12
N GLU A 1189 -7.27 7.17 -7.33
CA GLU A 1189 -7.07 6.25 -8.46
C GLU A 1189 -5.65 6.38 -9.04
N HIS A 1190 -5.02 7.55 -8.89
CA HIS A 1190 -3.72 7.92 -9.43
C HIS A 1190 -2.81 8.51 -8.34
N PRO A 1191 -2.33 7.71 -7.37
CA PRO A 1191 -1.69 8.22 -6.16
C PRO A 1191 -0.19 8.54 -6.32
N THR A 1192 0.36 8.68 -7.53
CA THR A 1192 1.77 9.02 -7.77
C THR A 1192 1.91 10.37 -8.50
N VAL A 1193 3.04 11.07 -8.34
CA VAL A 1193 3.28 12.36 -9.01
C VAL A 1193 3.15 12.27 -10.53
N ALA A 1194 3.62 11.18 -11.15
CA ALA A 1194 3.50 10.94 -12.59
C ALA A 1194 2.04 10.77 -13.03
N GLU A 1195 1.25 9.96 -12.31
CA GLU A 1195 -0.14 9.70 -12.68
C GLU A 1195 -1.03 10.92 -12.40
N VAL A 1196 -0.75 11.69 -11.32
CA VAL A 1196 -1.40 12.98 -11.07
C VAL A 1196 -1.06 13.98 -12.18
N ALA A 1197 0.20 14.05 -12.63
CA ALA A 1197 0.58 14.90 -13.74
C ALA A 1197 -0.14 14.52 -15.05
N GLU A 1198 -0.23 13.22 -15.37
CA GLU A 1198 -0.97 12.72 -16.54
C GLU A 1198 -2.47 13.05 -16.45
N ALA A 1199 -3.08 12.91 -15.28
CA ALA A 1199 -4.48 13.28 -15.06
C ALA A 1199 -4.72 14.79 -15.18
N ILE A 1200 -3.76 15.63 -14.73
CA ILE A 1200 -3.80 17.08 -14.93
C ILE A 1200 -3.72 17.42 -16.43
N GLU A 1201 -2.82 16.77 -17.20
CA GLU A 1201 -2.72 16.97 -18.65
C GLU A 1201 -4.00 16.59 -19.38
N ALA A 1202 -4.60 15.45 -19.04
CA ALA A 1202 -5.86 15.02 -19.65
C ALA A 1202 -6.99 16.03 -19.42
N LEU A 1203 -7.14 16.54 -18.19
CA LEU A 1203 -8.14 17.55 -17.86
C LEU A 1203 -7.86 18.90 -18.52
N LEU A 1204 -6.59 19.28 -18.69
CA LEU A 1204 -6.21 20.48 -19.43
C LEU A 1204 -6.55 20.37 -20.92
N ILE A 1205 -6.31 19.20 -21.53
CA ILE A 1205 -6.64 18.93 -22.94
C ILE A 1205 -8.15 18.96 -23.14
N GLU A 1206 -8.92 18.27 -22.31
CA GLU A 1206 -10.39 18.25 -22.39
C GLU A 1206 -10.97 19.68 -22.24
N LYS A 1207 -10.38 20.47 -21.33
CA LYS A 1207 -10.76 21.88 -21.16
C LYS A 1207 -10.42 22.72 -22.39
N LEU A 1208 -9.23 22.58 -22.97
CA LEU A 1208 -8.83 23.28 -24.19
C LEU A 1208 -9.69 22.90 -25.40
N GLU A 1209 -10.07 21.63 -25.54
CA GLU A 1209 -10.97 21.16 -26.60
C GLU A 1209 -12.41 21.68 -26.45
N SER A 1210 -12.80 22.05 -25.22
CA SER A 1210 -14.11 22.65 -24.93
C SER A 1210 -14.17 24.17 -25.10
N MET A 1211 -13.03 24.83 -25.32
CA MET A 1211 -12.90 26.29 -25.42
C MET A 1211 -12.94 26.77 -26.87
N THR A 1212 -13.46 27.98 -27.11
CA THR A 1212 -13.42 28.61 -28.44
C THR A 1212 -12.02 29.15 -28.76
N ASP A 1213 -11.69 29.36 -30.04
CA ASP A 1213 -10.38 29.90 -30.47
C ASP A 1213 -10.02 31.24 -29.77
N GLU A 1214 -11.02 32.08 -29.46
CA GLU A 1214 -10.82 33.31 -28.68
C GLU A 1214 -10.45 33.03 -27.22
N GLN A 1215 -11.07 32.03 -26.61
CA GLN A 1215 -10.79 31.63 -25.22
C GLN A 1215 -9.43 30.93 -25.07
N VAL A 1216 -9.00 30.15 -26.06
CA VAL A 1216 -7.66 29.53 -26.08
C VAL A 1216 -6.57 30.60 -26.22
N SER A 1217 -6.84 31.69 -26.97
CA SER A 1217 -5.91 32.80 -27.12
C SER A 1217 -5.79 33.72 -25.90
N GLU A 1218 -6.77 33.71 -24.99
CA GLU A 1218 -6.69 34.40 -23.69
C GLU A 1218 -5.99 33.57 -22.60
N LEU A 1219 -5.93 32.24 -22.77
CA LEU A 1219 -5.38 31.29 -21.80
C LEU A 1219 -3.89 31.00 -22.00
N LEU A 1220 -3.39 31.07 -23.24
CA LEU A 1220 -1.97 30.96 -23.62
C LEU A 1220 -1.24 32.30 -23.44
#